data_AF-A0A9W8XHD1-F1
#
_entry.id   AF-A0A9W8XHD1-F1
#
_cell.length_a   1.000
_cell.length_b   1.000
_cell.length_c   1.000
_cell.angle_alpha   90.00
_cell.angle_beta   90.00
_cell.angle_gamma   90.00
#
_symmetry.space_group_name_H-M   'P 1'
#
loop_
_entity.id
_entity.type
_entity.pdbx_description
1 polymer ?
#
loop_
_entity_poly.entity_id
_entity_poly.type
_entity_poly.pdbx_seq_one_letter_code
_entity_poly.pdbx_strand_id
1 'polypeptide(L)'
;MAADEEPVPRLDDDPSTAADALSLHTIADVDAYASQEQEDADFALALALEEQESERYARTQRILQSQDLNQANAPPQAPVPVEAQDETPPPPYSDDPDAVEVDGNLPPYRDDPDAVPAEGEADEAATEPVKRQHAIVRILRRLGKVWLCCLMISTFVTIAILVVAVILVFVYGKKLDPSKPSKEAAWFASGSSDYDLKLPKLYPALEAGTTDTCQNTWTQHGLGLSCHRMLLSSAWDNGDADEVKAEEADPYFYSQAVCTPKCLTSLARMAEPLAKSCTNRTDRFNFASYGNDGRAYFQKGKIEEGPAHVVKNLLERYDRFCQRPKRGVSRDKTEYGTCAADLWMQWGIVDGKNEAHLKGLDAFLEQTSVRKTIRGGLRRVSLLLPNGVNRTSSIHEPQLSVGPEENATECGWCTLNWLDRKMRSFEFGQILDPATGEALGLSEFRDKLRKAILRCRHNDARGVMARVDKKWEELGWWCGDKPCNLDKPEFSNETKAILHGLPREALLEDRENLEKLKKEGAPEVVLRAGQTLLDGLTDMPCYVGFDPVMAKREIIPSEHIVGRLCSDQCRNALDRFIQQHGDLFREAARNREYGRMFAWPFEVAKQLDRVCLSASPGAALQPSENLCAPGYAALGWPEWIFAGTYGGYPDPPIRAQILDVFSKSIDELAARLSKHTLNCRRGDFDCARTRAKIIAESPCNTCAGKIFIGSEGSWKATTDEFLNDKDINGTEYVAAAKKGWRTCAKMHGLRFSEAKWKGMWRERGLDVYD
;
A
#
# COMPACT_ATOMS: atom_id res chain seq x y z
N MET A 1 15.96 -50.85 -11.93
CA MET A 1 16.02 -52.00 -11.03
C MET A 1 17.18 -51.76 -10.09
N ALA A 2 16.96 -51.84 -8.77
CA ALA A 2 17.92 -51.54 -7.70
C ALA A 2 18.44 -50.06 -7.66
N ALA A 3 18.71 -49.37 -6.55
CA ALA A 3 18.92 -49.72 -5.12
C ALA A 3 20.36 -50.19 -4.77
N ASP A 4 21.10 -49.64 -3.80
CA ASP A 4 20.93 -48.37 -3.04
C ASP A 4 22.17 -47.45 -3.22
N GLU A 5 23.04 -47.03 -2.29
CA GLU A 5 23.22 -47.19 -0.83
C GLU A 5 24.13 -46.03 -0.29
N GLU A 6 23.99 -45.60 0.97
CA GLU A 6 24.89 -44.62 1.65
C GLU A 6 25.96 -45.33 2.50
N PRO A 7 27.09 -44.65 2.81
CA PRO A 7 27.43 -44.53 4.23
C PRO A 7 28.10 -43.21 4.68
N VAL A 8 27.89 -42.88 5.96
CA VAL A 8 28.56 -41.80 6.73
C VAL A 8 28.89 -42.37 8.12
N PRO A 9 30.14 -42.32 8.64
CA PRO A 9 30.40 -41.44 9.81
C PRO A 9 31.86 -41.00 10.12
N ARG A 10 32.02 -39.74 10.58
CA ARG A 10 32.88 -39.28 11.73
C ARG A 10 34.41 -39.51 11.68
N LEU A 11 35.24 -38.97 12.60
CA LEU A 11 35.36 -37.70 13.36
C LEU A 11 36.68 -37.81 14.18
N ASP A 12 37.38 -36.70 14.46
CA ASP A 12 38.61 -36.61 15.30
C ASP A 12 39.86 -37.35 14.71
N ASP A 13 41.12 -36.94 14.92
CA ASP A 13 41.78 -36.18 16.01
C ASP A 13 42.87 -35.17 15.52
N ASP A 14 43.35 -34.32 16.45
CA ASP A 14 44.41 -33.28 16.33
C ASP A 14 45.84 -33.91 16.62
N PRO A 15 46.98 -33.26 17.00
CA PRO A 15 47.29 -31.84 17.24
C PRO A 15 48.71 -31.32 16.85
N SER A 16 49.03 -30.13 17.40
CA SER A 16 50.35 -29.51 17.66
C SER A 16 51.01 -28.70 16.53
N THR A 17 51.27 -27.38 16.60
CA THR A 17 51.56 -26.33 17.63
C THR A 17 53.04 -26.03 17.90
N ALA A 18 53.49 -24.84 17.46
CA ALA A 18 54.58 -23.98 17.96
C ALA A 18 54.63 -22.74 17.03
N ALA A 19 55.01 -21.52 17.39
CA ALA A 19 55.35 -20.79 18.63
C ALA A 19 55.43 -19.28 18.21
N ASP A 20 55.35 -18.21 19.01
CA ASP A 20 55.22 -17.89 20.44
C ASP A 20 54.69 -16.42 20.51
N ALA A 21 54.38 -15.74 21.63
CA ALA A 21 53.83 -16.04 22.97
C ALA A 21 54.12 -14.82 23.90
N LEU A 22 53.54 -14.81 25.12
CA LEU A 22 53.78 -13.89 26.26
C LEU A 22 53.27 -12.43 26.10
N SER A 23 52.75 -11.74 27.13
CA SER A 23 52.48 -12.06 28.57
C SER A 23 51.20 -11.30 29.00
N LEU A 24 50.22 -11.83 29.75
CA LEU A 24 50.17 -12.18 31.20
C LEU A 24 50.76 -11.09 32.11
N HIS A 25 50.15 -10.64 33.23
CA HIS A 25 49.29 -11.29 34.27
C HIS A 25 48.32 -10.25 34.92
N THR A 26 47.25 -10.51 35.70
CA THR A 26 46.34 -11.67 35.97
C THR A 26 45.11 -11.21 36.78
N ILE A 27 43.96 -11.89 36.60
CA ILE A 27 42.89 -12.28 37.58
C ILE A 27 42.48 -11.29 38.71
N ALA A 28 41.19 -10.95 38.72
CA ALA A 28 40.32 -10.93 39.91
C ALA A 28 38.91 -11.38 39.49
N ASP A 29 38.20 -12.13 40.33
CA ASP A 29 36.84 -12.63 40.02
C ASP A 29 35.79 -11.51 40.06
N VAL A 30 34.77 -11.59 39.20
CA VAL A 30 33.67 -10.60 39.18
C VAL A 30 32.70 -10.90 40.32
N ASP A 31 32.78 -10.11 41.37
CA ASP A 31 31.87 -10.18 42.51
C ASP A 31 30.45 -9.75 42.07
N ALA A 32 29.43 -10.55 42.38
CA ALA A 32 28.07 -10.33 41.90
C ALA A 32 27.43 -9.05 42.50
N TYR A 33 27.98 -8.54 43.60
CA TYR A 33 27.59 -7.24 44.17
C TYR A 33 28.09 -6.05 43.32
N ALA A 34 29.26 -6.17 42.66
CA ALA A 34 29.84 -5.07 41.88
C ALA A 34 28.99 -4.72 40.64
N SER A 35 28.35 -5.71 40.01
CA SER A 35 27.38 -5.46 38.94
C SER A 35 26.11 -4.77 39.44
N GLN A 36 25.65 -5.07 40.66
CA GLN A 36 24.43 -4.45 41.18
C GLN A 36 24.67 -3.00 41.63
N GLU A 37 25.80 -2.70 42.31
CA GLU A 37 26.16 -1.31 42.61
C GLU A 37 26.35 -0.48 41.34
N GLN A 38 26.78 -1.09 40.22
CA GLN A 38 26.92 -0.42 38.93
C GLN A 38 25.57 -0.19 38.23
N GLU A 39 24.64 -1.15 38.29
CA GLU A 39 23.26 -0.97 37.79
C GLU A 39 22.49 0.08 38.60
N ASP A 40 22.62 0.09 39.93
CA ASP A 40 22.02 1.10 40.81
C ASP A 40 22.63 2.50 40.57
N ALA A 41 23.94 2.59 40.28
CA ALA A 41 24.60 3.85 39.93
C ALA A 41 24.16 4.39 38.56
N ASP A 42 24.04 3.53 37.55
CA ASP A 42 23.53 3.91 36.22
C ASP A 42 22.03 4.31 36.29
N PHE A 43 21.24 3.66 37.14
CA PHE A 43 19.84 4.04 37.39
C PHE A 43 19.72 5.41 38.11
N ALA A 44 20.56 5.65 39.12
CA ALA A 44 20.63 6.96 39.79
C ALA A 44 21.10 8.08 38.84
N LEU A 45 22.03 7.78 37.93
CA LEU A 45 22.46 8.71 36.88
C LEU A 45 21.35 8.99 35.86
N ALA A 46 20.56 7.98 35.48
CA ALA A 46 19.40 8.17 34.60
C ALA A 46 18.33 9.07 35.24
N LEU A 47 18.02 8.88 36.52
CA LEU A 47 17.11 9.74 37.29
C LEU A 47 17.61 11.18 37.39
N ALA A 48 18.90 11.39 37.68
CA ALA A 48 19.50 12.73 37.74
C ALA A 48 19.49 13.45 36.38
N LEU A 49 19.57 12.70 35.27
CA LEU A 49 19.43 13.24 33.91
C LEU A 49 17.96 13.58 33.59
N GLU A 50 16.99 12.75 33.98
CA GLU A 50 15.57 13.04 33.82
C GLU A 50 15.16 14.30 34.62
N GLU A 51 15.62 14.45 35.86
CA GLU A 51 15.42 15.67 36.64
C GLU A 51 16.01 16.89 35.94
N GLN A 52 17.24 16.80 35.42
CA GLN A 52 17.89 17.90 34.70
C GLN A 52 17.19 18.27 33.37
N GLU A 53 16.64 17.30 32.64
CA GLU A 53 15.81 17.58 31.47
C GLU A 53 14.45 18.19 31.86
N SER A 54 13.86 17.77 32.97
CA SER A 54 12.62 18.36 33.50
C SER A 54 12.81 19.82 33.92
N GLU A 55 13.94 20.16 34.57
CA GLU A 55 14.30 21.55 34.90
C GLU A 55 14.49 22.40 33.63
N ARG A 56 15.14 21.85 32.60
CA ARG A 56 15.28 22.53 31.30
C ARG A 56 13.91 22.79 30.67
N TYR A 57 12.99 21.82 30.71
CA TYR A 57 11.64 21.97 30.18
C TYR A 57 10.85 23.03 30.94
N ALA A 58 10.85 23.00 32.28
CA ALA A 58 10.19 23.97 33.13
C ALA A 58 10.75 25.39 32.95
N ARG A 59 12.08 25.53 32.83
CA ARG A 59 12.74 26.81 32.54
C ARG A 59 12.37 27.33 31.15
N THR A 60 12.26 26.46 30.16
CA THR A 60 11.86 26.82 28.78
C THR A 60 10.40 27.26 28.72
N GLN A 61 9.47 26.58 29.43
CA GLN A 61 8.08 27.01 29.53
C GLN A 61 7.92 28.37 30.21
N ARG A 62 8.66 28.64 31.31
CA ARG A 62 8.65 29.96 31.97
C ARG A 62 9.14 31.08 31.05
N ILE A 63 10.15 30.82 30.21
CA ILE A 63 10.61 31.78 29.20
C ILE A 63 9.52 32.03 28.15
N LEU A 64 8.89 30.98 27.62
CA LEU A 64 7.83 31.11 26.62
C LEU A 64 6.57 31.83 27.14
N GLN A 65 6.19 31.62 28.40
CA GLN A 65 5.09 32.36 29.04
C GLN A 65 5.41 33.84 29.33
N SER A 66 6.69 34.25 29.27
CA SER A 66 7.12 35.63 29.55
C SER A 66 7.11 36.56 28.33
N GLN A 67 6.71 36.07 27.15
CA GLN A 67 6.71 36.85 25.89
C GLN A 67 5.34 36.88 25.18
N ASP A 68 4.26 37.26 25.88
CA ASP A 68 3.03 37.68 25.18
C ASP A 68 3.18 39.14 24.68
N LEU A 69 3.49 39.27 23.40
CA LEU A 69 3.77 40.54 22.73
C LEU A 69 2.52 41.39 22.40
N ASN A 70 1.30 40.94 22.75
CA ASN A 70 0.06 41.59 22.29
C ASN A 70 -0.60 42.56 23.28
N GLN A 71 -0.15 42.66 24.53
CA GLN A 71 -0.85 43.45 25.56
C GLN A 71 -0.42 44.94 25.64
N ALA A 72 -0.05 45.55 24.52
CA ALA A 72 0.49 46.92 24.46
C ALA A 72 -0.55 48.04 24.18
N ASN A 73 -1.79 47.72 23.81
CA ASN A 73 -2.80 48.72 23.40
C ASN A 73 -4.22 48.41 23.89
N ALA A 74 -4.51 48.68 25.16
CA ALA A 74 -5.89 48.79 25.68
C ALA A 74 -5.96 49.87 26.78
N PRO A 75 -6.94 50.80 26.75
CA PRO A 75 -7.08 51.83 27.78
C PRO A 75 -7.71 51.26 29.07
N PRO A 76 -7.39 51.82 30.26
CA PRO A 76 -7.78 51.26 31.53
C PRO A 76 -9.27 51.45 31.84
N GLN A 77 -9.89 50.43 32.44
CA GLN A 77 -11.19 50.53 33.11
C GLN A 77 -11.03 50.31 34.63
N ALA A 78 -11.90 50.96 35.40
CA ALA A 78 -11.85 50.98 36.86
C ALA A 78 -12.34 49.67 37.50
N PRO A 79 -11.92 49.33 38.74
CA PRO A 79 -12.17 48.02 39.33
C PRO A 79 -13.62 47.80 39.76
N VAL A 80 -14.04 46.53 39.70
CA VAL A 80 -15.28 46.00 40.29
C VAL A 80 -14.87 45.05 41.44
N PRO A 81 -15.62 44.96 42.57
CA PRO A 81 -15.09 44.35 43.80
C PRO A 81 -14.89 42.83 43.77
N VAL A 82 -14.07 42.34 44.70
CA VAL A 82 -13.72 40.93 44.88
C VAL A 82 -14.44 40.33 46.09
N GLU A 83 -15.20 39.27 45.85
CA GLU A 83 -15.58 38.23 46.82
C GLU A 83 -15.70 36.90 46.04
N ALA A 84 -15.43 35.69 46.56
CA ALA A 84 -14.46 35.21 47.56
C ALA A 84 -14.54 33.66 47.56
N GLN A 85 -13.45 32.96 47.20
CA GLN A 85 -13.15 31.52 47.42
C GLN A 85 -11.92 31.17 46.55
N ASP A 86 -10.71 31.11 47.10
CA ASP A 86 -10.14 30.04 47.93
C ASP A 86 -9.35 29.01 47.09
N GLU A 87 -8.17 29.43 46.61
CA GLU A 87 -7.09 28.50 46.23
C GLU A 87 -6.11 28.37 47.42
N THR A 88 -6.05 27.19 48.03
CA THR A 88 -4.99 26.87 49.01
C THR A 88 -3.89 26.01 48.36
N PRO A 89 -2.61 26.41 48.43
CA PRO A 89 -1.50 25.66 47.82
C PRO A 89 -1.13 24.40 48.62
N PRO A 90 -0.46 23.41 48.00
CA PRO A 90 0.04 22.23 48.69
C PRO A 90 1.18 22.59 49.67
N PRO A 91 1.21 22.00 50.89
CA PRO A 91 2.24 22.24 51.89
C PRO A 91 3.56 21.49 51.63
N PRO A 92 4.68 21.88 52.27
CA PRO A 92 5.99 21.26 52.10
C PRO A 92 6.17 19.95 52.90
N TYR A 93 7.25 19.24 52.60
CA TYR A 93 7.67 18.00 53.25
C TYR A 93 8.75 18.27 54.33
N SER A 94 8.53 17.83 55.57
CA SER A 94 9.59 17.54 56.56
C SER A 94 9.07 16.77 57.78
N ASP A 95 9.53 15.53 57.92
CA ASP A 95 9.94 14.79 59.13
C ASP A 95 9.23 15.04 60.50
N ASP A 96 8.53 13.98 60.92
CA ASP A 96 8.58 13.38 62.27
C ASP A 96 7.96 14.18 63.46
N PRO A 97 7.85 13.63 64.70
CA PRO A 97 6.54 13.11 65.10
C PRO A 97 6.05 13.60 66.48
N ASP A 98 4.74 13.58 66.73
CA ASP A 98 4.21 13.15 68.04
C ASP A 98 2.68 12.94 68.09
N ALA A 99 2.24 12.28 69.17
CA ALA A 99 0.92 12.36 69.81
C ALA A 99 -0.38 11.78 69.13
N VAL A 100 -0.67 10.52 69.50
CA VAL A 100 -1.88 10.13 70.28
C VAL A 100 -3.29 10.09 69.62
N GLU A 101 -3.78 8.85 69.43
CA GLU A 101 -5.16 8.33 69.71
C GLU A 101 -6.38 8.84 68.87
N VAL A 102 -7.45 8.06 68.59
CA VAL A 102 -7.82 6.66 68.96
C VAL A 102 -8.80 6.01 67.95
N ASP A 103 -8.95 4.67 68.03
CA ASP A 103 -9.98 3.79 67.42
C ASP A 103 -10.06 3.65 65.88
N GLY A 104 -10.31 2.41 65.39
CA GLY A 104 -10.59 2.19 63.95
C GLY A 104 -10.79 0.77 63.40
N ASN A 105 -10.30 -0.29 64.05
CA ASN A 105 -10.42 -1.71 63.62
C ASN A 105 -9.97 -2.10 62.19
N LEU A 106 -8.88 -2.86 62.07
CA LEU A 106 -8.83 -4.23 61.51
C LEU A 106 -7.38 -4.80 61.67
N PRO A 107 -7.17 -6.14 61.71
CA PRO A 107 -6.02 -6.72 62.40
C PRO A 107 -4.75 -6.90 61.55
N PRO A 108 -3.56 -6.62 62.10
CA PRO A 108 -2.29 -7.08 61.56
C PRO A 108 -1.94 -8.52 62.01
N TYR A 109 -1.01 -9.14 61.28
CA TYR A 109 -0.36 -10.41 61.62
C TYR A 109 0.59 -10.23 62.81
N ARG A 110 0.77 -11.26 63.65
CA ARG A 110 1.92 -11.33 64.58
C ARG A 110 2.28 -12.76 64.96
N ASP A 111 3.42 -13.22 64.47
CA ASP A 111 4.22 -14.23 65.15
C ASP A 111 5.10 -13.52 66.20
N ASP A 112 5.11 -13.99 67.44
CA ASP A 112 6.34 -14.37 68.18
C ASP A 112 5.95 -15.10 69.49
N PRO A 113 6.87 -15.88 70.11
CA PRO A 113 6.60 -16.66 71.31
C PRO A 113 6.79 -15.85 72.62
N ASP A 114 6.86 -16.57 73.74
CA ASP A 114 7.24 -16.09 75.08
C ASP A 114 6.28 -15.12 75.78
N ALA A 115 5.07 -15.61 76.06
CA ALA A 115 4.26 -15.17 77.20
C ALA A 115 4.21 -16.27 78.29
N VAL A 116 4.53 -15.90 79.53
CA VAL A 116 4.73 -16.81 80.69
C VAL A 116 3.38 -17.28 81.27
N PRO A 117 3.24 -18.54 81.74
CA PRO A 117 1.96 -19.09 82.17
C PRO A 117 1.45 -18.57 83.53
N ALA A 118 0.13 -18.71 83.74
CA ALA A 118 -0.52 -18.61 85.05
C ALA A 118 -0.91 -20.00 85.59
N GLU A 119 -1.01 -20.13 86.91
CA GLU A 119 -0.98 -21.42 87.62
C GLU A 119 -2.36 -22.04 87.90
N GLY A 120 -2.37 -23.36 88.15
CA GLY A 120 -3.55 -24.18 88.51
C GLY A 120 -3.65 -25.46 87.65
N GLU A 121 -3.66 -26.68 88.18
CA GLU A 121 -3.64 -27.16 89.58
C GLU A 121 -2.73 -28.42 89.72
N ALA A 122 -2.73 -29.01 90.92
CA ALA A 122 -2.08 -30.25 91.39
C ALA A 122 -1.99 -31.45 90.38
N ASP A 123 -1.09 -32.43 90.52
CA ASP A 123 -0.42 -32.93 91.74
C ASP A 123 0.95 -33.62 91.47
N GLU A 124 1.64 -34.05 92.54
CA GLU A 124 2.91 -34.81 92.55
C GLU A 124 2.78 -36.27 92.00
N ALA A 125 3.80 -37.14 91.82
CA ALA A 125 5.16 -37.19 92.39
C ALA A 125 6.19 -37.97 91.53
N ALA A 126 7.45 -37.96 91.98
CA ALA A 126 8.67 -38.38 91.27
C ALA A 126 8.90 -39.91 91.09
N THR A 127 9.77 -40.28 90.15
CA THR A 127 11.04 -41.03 90.42
C THR A 127 11.97 -41.16 89.20
N GLU A 128 13.28 -41.26 89.47
CA GLU A 128 14.37 -41.54 88.49
C GLU A 128 14.65 -43.07 88.35
N PRO A 129 15.72 -43.54 87.67
CA PRO A 129 16.00 -43.45 86.22
C PRO A 129 16.26 -44.86 85.59
N VAL A 130 17.36 -45.04 84.84
CA VAL A 130 17.97 -46.31 84.37
C VAL A 130 17.40 -46.97 83.08
N LYS A 131 17.89 -46.52 81.91
CA LYS A 131 18.71 -47.35 80.99
C LYS A 131 19.23 -46.57 79.76
N ARG A 132 20.57 -46.44 79.65
CA ARG A 132 21.26 -45.96 78.44
C ARG A 132 21.21 -47.00 77.31
N GLN A 133 21.63 -46.56 76.10
CA GLN A 133 22.02 -47.34 74.89
C GLN A 133 21.02 -47.53 73.74
N HIS A 134 19.68 -47.48 73.90
CA HIS A 134 18.77 -47.66 72.75
C HIS A 134 18.32 -46.38 72.00
N ALA A 135 18.65 -45.18 72.48
CA ALA A 135 18.18 -43.92 71.90
C ALA A 135 18.90 -43.51 70.60
N ILE A 136 20.24 -43.61 70.57
CA ILE A 136 21.10 -42.94 69.56
C ILE A 136 20.81 -43.45 68.13
N VAL A 137 20.69 -44.77 67.95
CA VAL A 137 20.40 -45.38 66.63
C VAL A 137 19.02 -44.97 66.08
N ARG A 138 18.06 -44.68 66.96
CA ARG A 138 16.70 -44.26 66.57
C ARG A 138 16.65 -42.79 66.13
N ILE A 139 17.56 -41.95 66.63
CA ILE A 139 17.72 -40.54 66.22
C ILE A 139 18.39 -40.47 64.84
N LEU A 140 19.49 -41.20 64.62
CA LEU A 140 20.19 -41.23 63.33
C LEU A 140 19.29 -41.68 62.16
N ARG A 141 18.44 -42.70 62.37
CA ARG A 141 17.44 -43.13 61.37
C ARG A 141 16.32 -42.13 61.10
N ARG A 142 16.06 -41.18 62.02
CA ARG A 142 15.10 -40.07 61.78
C ARG A 142 15.78 -38.94 60.99
N LEU A 143 16.98 -38.52 61.40
CA LEU A 143 17.78 -37.52 60.69
C LEU A 143 18.03 -37.92 59.23
N GLY A 144 18.42 -39.17 58.97
CA GLY A 144 18.62 -39.67 57.60
C GLY A 144 17.36 -39.63 56.72
N LYS A 145 16.17 -39.79 57.30
CA LYS A 145 14.90 -39.63 56.56
C LYS A 145 14.56 -38.16 56.29
N VAL A 146 14.76 -37.28 57.27
CA VAL A 146 14.57 -35.83 57.08
C VAL A 146 15.50 -35.31 56.00
N TRP A 147 16.80 -35.66 56.05
CA TRP A 147 17.79 -35.26 55.05
C TRP A 147 17.43 -35.72 53.64
N LEU A 148 16.96 -36.96 53.47
CA LEU A 148 16.55 -37.50 52.17
C LEU A 148 15.26 -36.82 51.64
N CYS A 149 14.32 -36.44 52.52
CA CYS A 149 13.19 -35.59 52.15
C CYS A 149 13.62 -34.18 51.74
N CYS A 150 14.54 -33.54 52.48
CA CYS A 150 15.10 -32.23 52.12
C CYS A 150 15.83 -32.28 50.76
N LEU A 151 16.56 -33.36 50.47
CA LEU A 151 17.21 -33.57 49.17
C LEU A 151 16.19 -33.73 48.03
N MET A 152 15.11 -34.50 48.24
CA MET A 152 14.04 -34.61 47.24
C MET A 152 13.31 -33.27 47.01
N ILE A 153 13.02 -32.51 48.08
CA ILE A 153 12.41 -31.18 47.95
C ILE A 153 13.36 -30.24 47.20
N SER A 154 14.67 -30.28 47.51
CA SER A 154 15.69 -29.52 46.80
C SER A 154 15.76 -29.86 45.31
N THR A 155 15.69 -31.14 44.93
CA THR A 155 15.72 -31.52 43.50
C THR A 155 14.43 -31.20 42.78
N PHE A 156 13.26 -31.31 43.42
CA PHE A 156 12.00 -30.82 42.83
C PHE A 156 12.00 -29.29 42.64
N VAL A 157 12.56 -28.53 43.59
CA VAL A 157 12.70 -27.07 43.47
C VAL A 157 13.69 -26.68 42.36
N THR A 158 14.86 -27.31 42.26
CA THR A 158 15.81 -26.99 41.18
C THR A 158 15.31 -27.43 39.80
N ILE A 159 14.59 -28.55 39.69
CA ILE A 159 13.89 -28.94 38.45
C ILE A 159 12.80 -27.91 38.09
N ALA A 160 12.00 -27.45 39.06
CA ALA A 160 10.99 -26.43 38.81
C ALA A 160 11.62 -25.09 38.35
N ILE A 161 12.72 -24.65 38.99
CA ILE A 161 13.47 -23.47 38.58
C ILE A 161 14.05 -23.64 37.17
N LEU A 162 14.63 -24.80 36.85
CA LEU A 162 15.13 -25.09 35.50
C LEU A 162 14.01 -25.10 34.45
N VAL A 163 12.84 -25.66 34.75
CA VAL A 163 11.68 -25.64 33.85
C VAL A 163 11.15 -24.21 33.67
N VAL A 164 11.07 -23.41 34.73
CA VAL A 164 10.69 -21.99 34.64
C VAL A 164 11.72 -21.19 33.84
N ALA A 165 13.03 -21.39 34.07
CA ALA A 165 14.09 -20.74 33.32
C ALA A 165 14.08 -21.13 31.82
N VAL A 166 13.87 -22.41 31.50
CA VAL A 166 13.72 -22.88 30.11
C VAL A 166 12.46 -22.29 29.47
N ILE A 167 11.33 -22.21 30.17
CA ILE A 167 10.12 -21.55 29.68
C ILE A 167 10.38 -20.05 29.45
N LEU A 168 11.03 -19.35 30.37
CA LEU A 168 11.40 -17.94 30.20
C LEU A 168 12.32 -17.74 28.98
N VAL A 169 13.31 -18.61 28.79
CA VAL A 169 14.19 -18.59 27.60
C VAL A 169 13.44 -18.97 26.32
N PHE A 170 12.40 -19.82 26.35
CA PHE A 170 11.62 -20.14 25.15
C PHE A 170 10.55 -19.09 24.80
N VAL A 171 10.05 -18.35 25.80
CA VAL A 171 9.03 -17.29 25.66
C VAL A 171 9.68 -15.94 25.36
N TYR A 172 10.66 -15.51 26.15
CA TYR A 172 11.35 -14.22 26.02
C TYR A 172 12.68 -14.32 25.25
N GLY A 173 13.36 -15.47 25.28
CA GLY A 173 14.58 -15.70 24.51
C GLY A 173 14.36 -15.93 23.00
N LYS A 174 13.12 -15.80 22.52
CA LYS A 174 12.85 -15.35 21.15
C LYS A 174 13.38 -13.91 20.99
N LYS A 175 14.69 -13.76 20.83
CA LYS A 175 15.27 -12.54 20.27
C LYS A 175 14.50 -12.20 19.00
N LEU A 176 13.96 -10.98 18.91
CA LEU A 176 13.37 -10.52 17.67
C LEU A 176 14.45 -10.59 16.60
N ASP A 177 14.18 -11.36 15.56
CA ASP A 177 15.00 -11.45 14.35
C ASP A 177 15.08 -10.03 13.76
N PRO A 178 16.23 -9.33 13.81
CA PRO A 178 16.31 -7.92 13.42
C PRO A 178 16.08 -7.70 11.92
N SER A 179 16.04 -8.78 11.12
CA SER A 179 15.62 -8.74 9.71
C SER A 179 14.10 -8.58 9.54
N LYS A 180 13.30 -8.76 10.61
CA LYS A 180 11.83 -8.69 10.60
C LYS A 180 11.35 -7.52 11.46
N PRO A 181 11.16 -6.31 10.89
CA PRO A 181 10.64 -5.18 11.63
C PRO A 181 9.26 -5.51 12.23
N SER A 182 9.07 -5.24 13.51
CA SER A 182 7.82 -5.58 14.19
C SER A 182 6.75 -4.52 13.90
N LYS A 183 5.71 -4.96 13.19
CA LYS A 183 4.47 -4.20 12.94
C LYS A 183 3.85 -3.68 14.25
N GLU A 184 3.97 -4.45 15.33
CA GLU A 184 3.50 -4.09 16.68
C GLU A 184 4.41 -3.01 17.31
N ALA A 185 5.73 -3.16 17.23
CA ALA A 185 6.66 -2.16 17.74
C ALA A 185 6.50 -0.80 17.03
N ALA A 186 6.29 -0.82 15.71
CA ALA A 186 5.97 0.38 14.93
C ALA A 186 4.60 0.97 15.32
N TRP A 187 3.59 0.12 15.55
CA TRP A 187 2.27 0.55 16.02
C TRP A 187 2.36 1.29 17.37
N PHE A 188 3.00 0.68 18.37
CA PHE A 188 3.21 1.31 19.69
C PHE A 188 4.05 2.58 19.61
N ALA A 189 5.18 2.57 18.88
CA ALA A 189 6.05 3.75 18.74
C ALA A 189 5.37 4.93 18.02
N SER A 190 4.39 4.66 17.15
CA SER A 190 3.60 5.72 16.52
C SER A 190 2.66 6.44 17.49
N GLY A 191 2.30 5.82 18.63
CA GLY A 191 1.25 6.30 19.53
C GLY A 191 -0.14 6.34 18.87
N SER A 192 -0.37 5.54 17.81
CA SER A 192 -1.69 5.36 17.20
C SER A 192 -2.55 4.43 18.03
N SER A 193 -3.87 4.65 18.02
CA SER A 193 -4.86 3.69 18.52
C SER A 193 -5.94 3.47 17.48
N ASP A 194 -6.75 2.43 17.65
CA ASP A 194 -7.99 2.33 16.88
C ASP A 194 -8.85 3.59 17.10
N TYR A 195 -9.35 4.14 15.99
CA TYR A 195 -10.06 5.44 15.92
C TYR A 195 -9.22 6.70 16.20
N ASP A 196 -7.89 6.57 16.28
CA ASP A 196 -6.93 7.70 16.29
C ASP A 196 -5.60 7.30 15.61
N LEU A 197 -5.65 7.12 14.28
CA LEU A 197 -4.50 6.71 13.47
C LEU A 197 -3.60 7.92 13.18
N LYS A 198 -2.32 7.83 13.55
CA LYS A 198 -1.33 8.89 13.36
C LYS A 198 -0.46 8.59 12.14
N LEU A 199 -1.02 8.78 10.95
CA LEU A 199 -0.42 8.32 9.69
C LEU A 199 1.03 8.83 9.46
N PRO A 200 1.40 10.09 9.75
CA PRO A 200 2.79 10.58 9.63
C PRO A 200 3.80 9.89 10.55
N LYS A 201 3.36 9.05 11.50
CA LYS A 201 4.21 8.22 12.37
C LYS A 201 4.14 6.72 12.05
N LEU A 202 3.25 6.30 11.14
CA LEU A 202 3.13 4.92 10.65
C LEU A 202 3.75 4.75 9.25
N TYR A 203 3.73 5.83 8.46
CA TYR A 203 4.39 5.94 7.15
C TYR A 203 5.81 6.52 7.31
N PRO A 204 6.67 6.38 6.27
CA PRO A 204 8.00 6.99 6.27
C PRO A 204 7.95 8.53 6.34
N ALA A 205 9.09 9.12 6.71
CA ALA A 205 9.34 10.53 6.49
C ALA A 205 9.27 10.89 5.00
N LEU A 206 8.97 12.15 4.71
CA LEU A 206 8.92 12.69 3.34
C LEU A 206 10.34 12.90 2.78
N GLU A 207 10.48 12.83 1.45
CA GLU A 207 11.72 13.15 0.75
C GLU A 207 12.01 14.66 0.87
N ALA A 208 13.28 15.06 0.97
CA ALA A 208 13.69 16.45 1.19
C ALA A 208 13.36 17.43 0.04
N GLY A 209 12.85 16.93 -1.10
CA GLY A 209 12.30 17.73 -2.20
C GLY A 209 10.77 17.92 -2.14
N THR A 210 10.12 17.42 -1.09
CA THR A 210 8.67 17.59 -0.85
C THR A 210 8.36 19.04 -0.52
N THR A 211 7.23 19.54 -1.01
CA THR A 211 6.79 20.92 -0.76
C THR A 211 6.38 21.12 0.71
N ASP A 212 6.75 22.27 1.28
CA ASP A 212 6.32 22.67 2.64
C ASP A 212 4.80 22.63 2.79
N THR A 213 4.06 22.98 1.73
CA THR A 213 2.60 22.89 1.66
C THR A 213 2.11 21.46 1.83
N CYS A 214 2.72 20.49 1.16
CA CYS A 214 2.37 19.09 1.35
C CYS A 214 2.76 18.58 2.74
N GLN A 215 3.99 18.86 3.20
CA GLN A 215 4.49 18.41 4.50
C GLN A 215 3.63 18.92 5.67
N ASN A 216 3.25 20.21 5.65
CA ASN A 216 2.35 20.77 6.66
C ASN A 216 0.95 20.16 6.57
N THR A 217 0.38 20.01 5.37
CA THR A 217 -0.95 19.41 5.18
C THR A 217 -1.00 17.94 5.64
N TRP A 218 0.03 17.15 5.31
CA TRP A 218 0.18 15.75 5.74
C TRP A 218 0.26 15.64 7.26
N THR A 219 1.09 16.48 7.89
CA THR A 219 1.23 16.53 9.34
C THR A 219 -0.10 16.93 10.01
N GLN A 220 -0.75 18.01 9.53
CA GLN A 220 -1.98 18.54 10.11
C GLN A 220 -3.18 17.59 9.97
N HIS A 221 -3.38 16.99 8.79
CA HIS A 221 -4.58 16.18 8.52
C HIS A 221 -4.37 14.67 8.79
N GLY A 222 -3.13 14.18 8.76
CA GLY A 222 -2.81 12.76 8.99
C GLY A 222 -2.64 12.35 10.45
N LEU A 223 -2.49 13.30 11.39
CA LEU A 223 -2.20 13.02 12.80
C LEU A 223 -3.40 12.59 13.68
N GLY A 224 -4.62 12.48 13.12
CA GLY A 224 -5.82 12.17 13.90
C GLY A 224 -6.95 11.52 13.09
N LEU A 225 -6.62 10.52 12.27
CA LEU A 225 -7.60 9.86 11.40
C LEU A 225 -8.52 8.93 12.21
N SER A 226 -9.81 9.26 12.28
CA SER A 226 -10.82 8.55 13.09
C SER A 226 -11.31 7.20 12.50
N CYS A 227 -10.39 6.31 12.14
CA CYS A 227 -10.64 5.00 11.53
C CYS A 227 -10.06 3.84 12.35
N HIS A 228 -10.60 2.65 12.17
CA HIS A 228 -10.04 1.41 12.73
C HIS A 228 -8.80 0.96 11.92
N ARG A 229 -7.76 0.44 12.59
CA ARG A 229 -6.42 0.15 12.04
C ARG A 229 -6.41 -0.85 10.88
N MET A 230 -7.42 -1.72 10.80
CA MET A 230 -7.57 -2.66 9.68
C MET A 230 -7.83 -1.97 8.33
N LEU A 231 -8.26 -0.71 8.31
CA LEU A 231 -8.29 0.07 7.05
C LEU A 231 -6.88 0.25 6.44
N LEU A 232 -5.82 0.09 7.24
CA LEU A 232 -4.44 0.10 6.76
C LEU A 232 -3.99 -1.26 6.16
N SER A 233 -4.83 -2.31 6.20
CA SER A 233 -4.47 -3.64 5.67
C SER A 233 -4.57 -3.68 4.16
N SER A 234 -3.45 -3.92 3.48
CA SER A 234 -3.39 -4.13 2.02
C SER A 234 -3.94 -5.49 1.57
N ALA A 235 -4.14 -6.45 2.49
CA ALA A 235 -4.63 -7.79 2.17
C ALA A 235 -6.00 -7.79 1.48
N TRP A 236 -6.82 -6.77 1.71
CA TRP A 236 -8.09 -6.61 1.00
C TRP A 236 -7.93 -6.22 -0.47
N ASP A 237 -6.87 -5.50 -0.85
CA ASP A 237 -6.82 -4.77 -2.13
C ASP A 237 -6.86 -5.70 -3.35
N ASN A 238 -6.19 -6.85 -3.29
CA ASN A 238 -6.05 -7.80 -4.39
C ASN A 238 -7.19 -8.84 -4.48
N GLY A 239 -8.10 -8.87 -3.50
CA GLY A 239 -9.15 -9.90 -3.42
C GLY A 239 -8.63 -11.30 -3.07
N ASP A 240 -7.49 -11.41 -2.39
CA ASP A 240 -6.90 -12.69 -2.00
C ASP A 240 -7.42 -13.17 -0.63
N ALA A 241 -8.05 -14.34 -0.62
CA ALA A 241 -8.60 -14.95 0.59
C ALA A 241 -7.53 -15.49 1.55
N ASP A 242 -6.33 -15.80 1.08
CA ASP A 242 -5.23 -16.35 1.87
C ASP A 242 -4.32 -15.26 2.45
N GLU A 243 -4.08 -14.15 1.72
CA GLU A 243 -3.50 -12.94 2.35
C GLU A 243 -4.38 -12.43 3.50
N VAL A 244 -5.72 -12.46 3.32
CA VAL A 244 -6.68 -12.05 4.36
C VAL A 244 -6.67 -12.96 5.59
N LYS A 245 -6.49 -14.28 5.43
CA LYS A 245 -6.33 -15.20 6.57
C LYS A 245 -5.00 -14.96 7.30
N ALA A 246 -3.91 -14.74 6.55
CA ALA A 246 -2.58 -14.56 7.11
C ALA A 246 -2.41 -13.24 7.90
N GLU A 247 -3.09 -12.17 7.49
CA GLU A 247 -3.14 -10.88 8.20
C GLU A 247 -4.32 -10.77 9.20
N GLU A 248 -5.00 -11.89 9.50
CA GLU A 248 -6.20 -12.00 10.36
C GLU A 248 -7.34 -11.01 10.02
N ALA A 249 -7.41 -10.54 8.77
CA ALA A 249 -8.16 -9.38 8.34
C ALA A 249 -9.61 -9.71 7.91
N ASP A 250 -10.34 -10.54 8.66
CA ASP A 250 -11.67 -11.05 8.27
C ASP A 250 -12.68 -9.91 7.91
N PRO A 251 -13.21 -9.87 6.66
CA PRO A 251 -14.10 -8.80 6.21
C PRO A 251 -15.45 -8.73 6.92
N TYR A 252 -15.97 -9.85 7.43
CA TYR A 252 -17.19 -9.85 8.23
C TYR A 252 -16.91 -9.28 9.62
N PHE A 253 -15.85 -9.75 10.27
CA PHE A 253 -15.48 -9.39 11.63
C PHE A 253 -15.25 -7.87 11.79
N TYR A 254 -14.51 -7.27 10.85
CA TYR A 254 -14.20 -5.82 10.89
C TYR A 254 -15.26 -4.93 10.22
N SER A 255 -16.32 -5.50 9.63
CA SER A 255 -17.36 -4.76 8.87
C SER A 255 -17.99 -3.60 9.63
N GLN A 256 -18.22 -3.74 10.94
CA GLN A 256 -18.81 -2.68 11.78
C GLN A 256 -17.75 -1.74 12.34
N ALA A 257 -16.59 -2.27 12.73
CA ALA A 257 -15.47 -1.50 13.26
C ALA A 257 -14.91 -0.47 12.26
N VAL A 258 -14.75 -0.85 10.98
CA VAL A 258 -14.22 0.06 9.94
C VAL A 258 -15.28 1.02 9.42
N CYS A 259 -16.49 0.53 9.10
CA CYS A 259 -17.50 1.28 8.33
C CYS A 259 -18.32 2.27 9.15
N THR A 260 -17.63 3.14 9.89
CA THR A 260 -18.21 4.20 10.71
C THR A 260 -18.32 5.52 9.94
N PRO A 261 -19.38 6.33 10.14
CA PRO A 261 -19.49 7.66 9.54
C PRO A 261 -18.35 8.61 9.91
N LYS A 262 -17.75 8.44 11.11
CA LYS A 262 -16.57 9.20 11.56
C LYS A 262 -15.37 8.95 10.64
N CYS A 263 -15.07 7.69 10.33
CA CYS A 263 -13.96 7.32 9.47
C CYS A 263 -14.09 7.94 8.06
N LEU A 264 -15.24 7.77 7.39
CA LEU A 264 -15.49 8.40 6.08
C LEU A 264 -15.35 9.94 6.12
N THR A 265 -15.90 10.57 7.16
CA THR A 265 -15.82 12.03 7.33
C THR A 265 -14.37 12.49 7.52
N SER A 266 -13.57 11.72 8.25
CA SER A 266 -12.16 12.03 8.51
C SER A 266 -11.29 11.80 7.28
N LEU A 267 -11.52 10.74 6.51
CA LEU A 267 -10.87 10.50 5.22
C LEU A 267 -11.18 11.62 4.22
N ALA A 268 -12.46 11.99 4.05
CA ALA A 268 -12.87 13.05 3.13
C ALA A 268 -12.26 14.42 3.48
N ARG A 269 -12.20 14.77 4.78
CA ARG A 269 -11.54 15.99 5.29
C ARG A 269 -10.02 16.03 5.06
N MET A 270 -9.39 14.88 4.91
CA MET A 270 -7.95 14.76 4.65
C MET A 270 -7.65 14.70 3.14
N ALA A 271 -8.56 14.13 2.34
CA ALA A 271 -8.39 13.93 0.91
C ALA A 271 -8.35 15.24 0.10
N GLU A 272 -9.31 16.15 0.32
CA GLU A 272 -9.38 17.40 -0.46
C GLU A 272 -8.18 18.33 -0.24
N PRO A 273 -7.67 18.55 0.99
CA PRO A 273 -6.44 19.33 1.20
C PRO A 273 -5.20 18.69 0.57
N LEU A 274 -5.00 17.38 0.73
CA LEU A 274 -3.83 16.69 0.19
C LEU A 274 -3.84 16.64 -1.34
N ALA A 275 -4.99 16.35 -1.96
CA ALA A 275 -5.13 16.34 -3.42
C ALA A 275 -4.93 17.74 -4.08
N LYS A 276 -4.96 18.82 -3.29
CA LYS A 276 -4.64 20.19 -3.73
C LYS A 276 -3.20 20.61 -3.41
N SER A 277 -2.59 20.03 -2.37
CA SER A 277 -1.35 20.53 -1.77
C SER A 277 -0.15 19.59 -1.97
N CYS A 278 -0.38 18.37 -2.46
CA CYS A 278 0.62 17.33 -2.70
C CYS A 278 0.50 16.76 -4.12
N THR A 279 1.62 16.62 -4.82
CA THR A 279 1.71 16.00 -6.14
C THR A 279 2.43 14.66 -6.03
N ASN A 280 1.78 13.54 -6.39
CA ASN A 280 2.31 12.17 -6.27
C ASN A 280 3.74 11.98 -6.85
N ARG A 281 4.10 12.77 -7.86
CA ARG A 281 5.38 12.67 -8.60
C ARG A 281 6.57 13.28 -7.84
N THR A 282 6.32 14.22 -6.92
CA THR A 282 7.34 15.04 -6.22
C THR A 282 7.24 14.94 -4.70
N ASP A 283 6.03 14.91 -4.15
CA ASP A 283 5.76 14.90 -2.72
C ASP A 283 5.68 13.45 -2.21
N ARG A 284 6.85 12.83 -2.06
CA ARG A 284 7.05 11.38 -1.93
C ARG A 284 7.59 10.97 -0.55
N PHE A 285 7.41 9.70 -0.20
CA PHE A 285 8.03 9.10 0.98
C PHE A 285 9.45 8.58 0.73
N ASN A 286 10.33 8.77 1.72
CA ASN A 286 11.70 8.30 1.75
C ASN A 286 11.77 6.86 2.30
N PHE A 287 11.80 5.86 1.42
CA PHE A 287 11.91 4.45 1.81
C PHE A 287 13.31 4.00 2.27
N ALA A 288 14.36 4.81 2.03
CA ALA A 288 15.73 4.41 2.34
C ALA A 288 16.01 4.36 3.86
N SER A 289 15.39 5.25 4.64
CA SER A 289 15.50 5.28 6.11
C SER A 289 14.43 4.47 6.84
N TYR A 290 13.33 4.10 6.17
CA TYR A 290 12.16 3.52 6.80
C TYR A 290 12.42 2.13 7.40
N GLY A 291 12.09 1.93 8.68
CA GLY A 291 12.25 0.65 9.37
C GLY A 291 13.69 0.22 9.66
N ASN A 292 14.69 1.08 9.41
CA ASN A 292 16.10 0.78 9.68
C ASN A 292 16.40 0.72 11.20
N ASP A 293 15.48 1.19 12.03
CA ASP A 293 15.43 1.07 13.49
C ASP A 293 14.65 -0.18 13.97
N GLY A 294 14.26 -1.07 13.04
CA GLY A 294 13.39 -2.22 13.29
C GLY A 294 11.90 -1.89 13.39
N ARG A 295 11.48 -0.65 13.14
CA ARG A 295 10.09 -0.18 13.31
C ARG A 295 9.47 0.24 11.98
N ALA A 296 8.96 -0.74 11.23
CA ALA A 296 8.08 -0.52 10.08
C ALA A 296 6.71 -1.16 10.32
N TYR A 297 5.63 -0.42 10.09
CA TYR A 297 4.27 -0.95 10.12
C TYR A 297 3.87 -1.60 8.78
N PHE A 298 4.52 -1.17 7.70
CA PHE A 298 4.28 -1.60 6.32
C PHE A 298 5.54 -2.25 5.73
N GLN A 299 5.37 -3.25 4.86
CA GLN A 299 6.46 -3.80 4.06
C GLN A 299 6.86 -2.80 2.96
N LYS A 300 8.17 -2.60 2.70
CA LYS A 300 8.65 -1.58 1.73
C LYS A 300 8.07 -1.74 0.32
N GLY A 301 7.78 -2.97 -0.12
CA GLY A 301 7.15 -3.27 -1.42
C GLY A 301 5.61 -3.24 -1.44
N LYS A 302 4.93 -2.96 -0.32
CA LYS A 302 3.45 -2.92 -0.23
C LYS A 302 2.90 -1.58 0.32
N ILE A 303 3.68 -0.50 0.23
CA ILE A 303 3.33 0.82 0.78
C ILE A 303 3.04 1.84 -0.34
N GLU A 304 2.19 2.83 -0.08
CA GLU A 304 1.94 3.92 -1.02
C GLU A 304 3.13 4.87 -1.20
N GLU A 305 3.15 5.58 -2.34
CA GLU A 305 4.26 6.44 -2.80
C GLU A 305 4.45 7.75 -2.00
N GLY A 306 3.38 8.28 -1.42
CA GLY A 306 3.33 9.61 -0.81
C GLY A 306 1.92 9.97 -0.31
N PRO A 307 1.74 11.11 0.40
CA PRO A 307 0.51 11.45 1.12
C PRO A 307 -0.79 11.41 0.30
N ALA A 308 -0.78 11.95 -0.91
CA ALA A 308 -1.98 11.95 -1.77
C ALA A 308 -2.35 10.52 -2.25
N HIS A 309 -1.35 9.67 -2.52
CA HIS A 309 -1.57 8.26 -2.87
C HIS A 309 -2.13 7.47 -1.68
N VAL A 310 -1.60 7.67 -0.46
CA VAL A 310 -2.15 7.05 0.77
C VAL A 310 -3.65 7.31 0.88
N VAL A 311 -4.05 8.58 0.80
CA VAL A 311 -5.43 8.94 1.11
C VAL A 311 -6.40 8.59 -0.02
N LYS A 312 -5.92 8.57 -1.27
CA LYS A 312 -6.63 7.93 -2.39
C LYS A 312 -6.87 6.44 -2.11
N ASN A 313 -5.84 5.67 -1.76
CA ASN A 313 -5.98 4.24 -1.49
C ASN A 313 -6.86 3.94 -0.28
N LEU A 314 -6.75 4.71 0.81
CA LEU A 314 -7.61 4.55 1.99
C LEU A 314 -9.09 4.86 1.69
N LEU A 315 -9.38 5.87 0.85
CA LEU A 315 -10.74 6.13 0.37
C LEU A 315 -11.26 5.01 -0.53
N GLU A 316 -10.48 4.57 -1.52
CA GLU A 316 -10.86 3.46 -2.40
C GLU A 316 -11.12 2.18 -1.59
N ARG A 317 -10.23 1.83 -0.65
CA ARG A 317 -10.37 0.66 0.22
C ARG A 317 -11.61 0.77 1.13
N TYR A 318 -11.88 1.96 1.69
CA TYR A 318 -13.11 2.22 2.46
C TYR A 318 -14.37 2.06 1.60
N ASP A 319 -14.45 2.72 0.43
CA ASP A 319 -15.63 2.73 -0.42
C ASP A 319 -15.99 1.34 -0.98
N ARG A 320 -15.00 0.44 -1.12
CA ARG A 320 -15.21 -0.98 -1.45
C ARG A 320 -15.64 -1.80 -0.25
N PHE A 321 -14.83 -1.80 0.82
CA PHE A 321 -15.08 -2.59 2.03
C PHE A 321 -16.44 -2.27 2.67
N CYS A 322 -16.81 -0.98 2.65
CA CYS A 322 -18.04 -0.43 3.20
C CYS A 322 -19.17 -0.28 2.17
N GLN A 323 -19.02 -0.81 0.95
CA GLN A 323 -20.05 -0.71 -0.07
C GLN A 323 -21.35 -1.37 0.41
N ARG A 324 -22.45 -0.66 0.21
CA ARG A 324 -23.82 -1.11 0.51
C ARG A 324 -24.72 -0.83 -0.70
N PRO A 325 -25.74 -1.67 -0.96
CA PRO A 325 -26.75 -1.36 -1.97
C PRO A 325 -27.51 -0.07 -1.63
N LYS A 326 -28.13 0.54 -2.65
CA LYS A 326 -28.82 1.84 -2.48
C LYS A 326 -30.14 1.65 -1.71
N ARG A 327 -30.29 2.39 -0.61
CA ARG A 327 -31.51 2.41 0.21
C ARG A 327 -32.74 2.73 -0.67
N GLY A 328 -33.77 1.90 -0.58
CA GLY A 328 -35.07 2.10 -1.24
C GLY A 328 -35.52 0.95 -2.13
N VAL A 329 -34.60 0.12 -2.65
CA VAL A 329 -34.95 -1.08 -3.42
C VAL A 329 -35.13 -2.25 -2.46
N SER A 330 -36.33 -2.84 -2.42
CA SER A 330 -36.70 -3.83 -1.38
C SER A 330 -36.00 -5.19 -1.51
N ARG A 331 -35.40 -5.49 -2.67
CA ARG A 331 -34.61 -6.70 -2.94
C ARG A 331 -33.10 -6.49 -2.72
N ASP A 332 -32.65 -5.25 -2.64
CA ASP A 332 -31.22 -4.90 -2.57
C ASP A 332 -30.82 -4.64 -1.11
N LYS A 333 -30.79 -5.70 -0.30
CA LYS A 333 -30.26 -5.65 1.08
C LYS A 333 -29.04 -6.54 1.18
N THR A 334 -28.00 -6.05 1.85
CA THR A 334 -26.93 -6.89 2.35
C THR A 334 -27.43 -7.71 3.53
N GLU A 335 -27.08 -8.99 3.58
CA GLU A 335 -27.45 -9.89 4.68
C GLU A 335 -26.50 -9.70 5.88
N TYR A 336 -25.22 -9.48 5.58
CA TYR A 336 -24.12 -9.40 6.55
C TYR A 336 -23.66 -7.95 6.76
N GLY A 337 -24.23 -6.99 6.02
CA GLY A 337 -24.17 -5.57 6.30
C GLY A 337 -23.30 -4.74 5.35
N THR A 338 -22.34 -5.33 4.64
CA THR A 338 -21.59 -4.71 3.51
C THR A 338 -21.34 -5.75 2.42
N CYS A 339 -21.04 -5.34 1.19
CA CYS A 339 -20.79 -6.31 0.12
C CYS A 339 -19.53 -7.15 0.32
N ALA A 340 -18.47 -6.59 0.93
CA ALA A 340 -17.30 -7.38 1.31
C ALA A 340 -17.65 -8.47 2.34
N ALA A 341 -18.52 -8.16 3.32
CA ALA A 341 -19.00 -9.12 4.30
C ALA A 341 -19.92 -10.18 3.67
N ASP A 342 -20.84 -9.80 2.77
CA ASP A 342 -21.71 -10.73 2.05
C ASP A 342 -20.91 -11.70 1.16
N LEU A 343 -19.94 -11.19 0.39
CA LEU A 343 -19.08 -11.99 -0.50
C LEU A 343 -18.18 -12.96 0.28
N TRP A 344 -17.65 -12.52 1.41
CA TRP A 344 -16.85 -13.35 2.31
C TRP A 344 -17.68 -14.46 2.95
N MET A 345 -18.85 -14.13 3.51
CA MET A 345 -19.67 -15.09 4.25
C MET A 345 -20.38 -16.11 3.36
N GLN A 346 -20.83 -15.72 2.17
CA GLN A 346 -21.50 -16.63 1.23
C GLN A 346 -20.52 -17.46 0.38
N TRP A 347 -19.37 -16.90 -0.01
CA TRP A 347 -18.50 -17.49 -1.05
C TRP A 347 -17.00 -17.55 -0.68
N GLY A 348 -16.58 -17.00 0.45
CA GLY A 348 -15.15 -16.86 0.80
C GLY A 348 -14.39 -15.86 -0.08
N ILE A 349 -15.09 -14.96 -0.77
CA ILE A 349 -14.50 -14.01 -1.73
C ILE A 349 -14.22 -12.67 -1.03
N VAL A 350 -13.04 -12.13 -1.26
CA VAL A 350 -12.63 -10.80 -0.75
C VAL A 350 -12.92 -9.75 -1.82
N ASP A 351 -13.72 -8.73 -1.49
CA ASP A 351 -14.10 -7.67 -2.44
C ASP A 351 -13.04 -6.57 -2.57
N GLY A 352 -11.93 -6.90 -3.23
CA GLY A 352 -10.76 -6.03 -3.37
C GLY A 352 -10.92 -4.86 -4.35
N LYS A 353 -10.19 -3.77 -4.07
CA LYS A 353 -10.22 -2.54 -4.88
C LYS A 353 -9.56 -2.68 -6.25
N ASN A 354 -8.61 -3.60 -6.39
CA ASN A 354 -7.91 -3.87 -7.64
C ASN A 354 -8.77 -4.79 -8.52
N GLU A 355 -9.72 -4.21 -9.25
CA GLU A 355 -10.76 -4.96 -9.96
C GLU A 355 -10.20 -5.99 -10.97
N ALA A 356 -9.06 -5.74 -11.61
CA ALA A 356 -8.47 -6.62 -12.62
C ALA A 356 -8.09 -8.03 -12.13
N HIS A 357 -7.81 -8.26 -10.84
CA HIS A 357 -7.45 -9.60 -10.35
C HIS A 357 -8.66 -10.54 -10.31
N LEU A 358 -8.56 -11.73 -10.91
CA LEU A 358 -9.63 -12.74 -10.92
C LEU A 358 -9.61 -13.71 -9.72
N LYS A 359 -8.87 -13.39 -8.66
CA LYS A 359 -8.90 -14.15 -7.40
C LYS A 359 -10.35 -14.25 -6.87
N GLY A 360 -10.73 -15.44 -6.42
CA GLY A 360 -12.10 -15.79 -6.02
C GLY A 360 -13.05 -16.23 -7.14
N LEU A 361 -12.78 -15.96 -8.43
CA LEU A 361 -13.67 -16.35 -9.52
C LEU A 361 -13.74 -17.88 -9.71
N ASP A 362 -12.58 -18.53 -9.70
CA ASP A 362 -12.52 -19.99 -9.86
C ASP A 362 -13.08 -20.71 -8.62
N ALA A 363 -12.90 -20.16 -7.42
CA ALA A 363 -13.56 -20.64 -6.21
C ALA A 363 -15.10 -20.52 -6.28
N PHE A 364 -15.63 -19.43 -6.83
CA PHE A 364 -17.08 -19.31 -7.11
C PHE A 364 -17.55 -20.37 -8.09
N LEU A 365 -16.81 -20.58 -9.18
CA LEU A 365 -17.13 -21.57 -10.22
C LEU A 365 -17.05 -23.02 -9.70
N GLU A 366 -16.15 -23.30 -8.76
CA GLU A 366 -16.03 -24.59 -8.05
C GLU A 366 -17.18 -24.78 -7.05
N GLN A 367 -17.43 -23.81 -6.16
CA GLN A 367 -18.48 -23.92 -5.15
C GLN A 367 -19.87 -24.10 -5.76
N THR A 368 -20.12 -23.49 -6.92
CA THR A 368 -21.36 -23.59 -7.71
C THR A 368 -21.31 -24.69 -8.80
N SER A 369 -20.25 -25.51 -8.87
CA SER A 369 -20.08 -26.54 -9.92
C SER A 369 -21.09 -27.69 -9.87
N VAL A 370 -21.65 -27.99 -8.70
CA VAL A 370 -22.60 -29.09 -8.48
C VAL A 370 -23.91 -28.53 -7.95
N ARG A 371 -25.03 -29.03 -8.50
CA ARG A 371 -26.38 -28.65 -8.08
C ARG A 371 -26.68 -29.14 -6.67
N LYS A 372 -26.72 -28.23 -5.69
CA LYS A 372 -26.96 -28.53 -4.26
C LYS A 372 -27.72 -27.38 -3.60
N THR A 373 -28.38 -27.68 -2.48
CA THR A 373 -28.94 -26.66 -1.58
C THR A 373 -28.08 -26.60 -0.33
N ILE A 374 -27.35 -25.50 -0.16
CA ILE A 374 -26.64 -25.18 1.08
C ILE A 374 -27.73 -24.84 2.10
N ARG A 375 -27.82 -25.65 3.17
CA ARG A 375 -28.83 -25.46 4.21
C ARG A 375 -28.50 -24.20 5.02
N GLY A 376 -29.41 -23.24 5.02
CA GLY A 376 -29.36 -22.09 5.92
C GLY A 376 -29.59 -22.52 7.37
N GLY A 377 -29.25 -21.64 8.31
CA GLY A 377 -29.36 -21.94 9.74
C GLY A 377 -28.78 -20.86 10.64
N LEU A 378 -28.80 -21.14 11.95
CA LEU A 378 -28.35 -20.19 12.96
C LEU A 378 -26.83 -20.35 13.24
N ARG A 379 -25.99 -19.62 12.52
CA ARG A 379 -24.53 -19.62 12.74
C ARG A 379 -24.16 -18.64 13.86
N ARG A 380 -23.24 -19.03 14.74
CA ARG A 380 -22.54 -18.10 15.63
C ARG A 380 -21.34 -17.52 14.90
N VAL A 381 -21.23 -16.21 14.91
CA VAL A 381 -20.13 -15.45 14.31
C VAL A 381 -19.64 -14.40 15.31
N SER A 382 -18.38 -14.01 15.21
CA SER A 382 -17.84 -12.87 15.96
C SER A 382 -17.79 -11.64 15.06
N LEU A 383 -18.01 -10.46 15.65
CA LEU A 383 -17.83 -9.17 15.01
C LEU A 383 -17.23 -8.17 15.99
N LEU A 384 -16.37 -7.29 15.51
CA LEU A 384 -15.81 -6.20 16.29
C LEU A 384 -16.72 -4.97 16.20
N LEU A 385 -17.17 -4.48 17.35
CA LEU A 385 -17.98 -3.27 17.44
C LEU A 385 -17.10 -2.00 17.40
N PRO A 386 -17.66 -0.82 17.01
CA PRO A 386 -16.94 0.46 17.00
C PRO A 386 -16.38 0.97 18.35
N ASN A 387 -16.61 0.24 19.44
CA ASN A 387 -16.05 0.51 20.78
C ASN A 387 -14.97 -0.51 21.19
N GLY A 388 -14.43 -1.28 20.25
CA GLY A 388 -13.40 -2.30 20.51
C GLY A 388 -13.93 -3.60 21.15
N VAL A 389 -15.23 -3.71 21.42
CA VAL A 389 -15.81 -4.91 22.05
C VAL A 389 -16.06 -6.00 21.01
N ASN A 390 -15.40 -7.14 21.19
CA ASN A 390 -15.71 -8.38 20.51
C ASN A 390 -17.12 -8.85 20.89
N ARG A 391 -18.04 -8.89 19.93
CA ARG A 391 -19.39 -9.40 20.11
C ARG A 391 -19.58 -10.68 19.30
N THR A 392 -19.86 -11.79 19.97
CA THR A 392 -20.47 -12.94 19.29
C THR A 392 -21.94 -12.66 19.05
N SER A 393 -22.42 -12.88 17.83
CA SER A 393 -23.83 -12.83 17.47
C SER A 393 -24.24 -14.16 16.84
N SER A 394 -25.47 -14.59 17.11
CA SER A 394 -26.15 -15.54 16.23
C SER A 394 -26.71 -14.76 15.04
N ILE A 395 -26.42 -15.23 13.84
CA ILE A 395 -27.00 -14.74 12.59
C ILE A 395 -27.76 -15.89 11.92
N HIS A 396 -28.75 -15.56 11.09
CA HIS A 396 -29.46 -16.54 10.28
C HIS A 396 -28.88 -16.52 8.87
N GLU A 397 -28.05 -17.50 8.52
CA GLU A 397 -27.58 -17.69 7.15
C GLU A 397 -28.76 -18.12 6.26
N PRO A 398 -28.91 -17.55 5.05
CA PRO A 398 -29.96 -17.97 4.13
C PRO A 398 -29.75 -19.42 3.70
N GLN A 399 -30.84 -20.08 3.29
CA GLN A 399 -30.71 -21.28 2.47
C GLN A 399 -30.36 -20.85 1.04
N LEU A 400 -29.27 -21.38 0.48
CA LEU A 400 -28.79 -21.03 -0.86
C LEU A 400 -28.82 -22.24 -1.79
N SER A 401 -29.59 -22.13 -2.85
CA SER A 401 -29.55 -23.00 -4.03
C SER A 401 -28.33 -22.61 -4.86
N VAL A 402 -27.49 -23.56 -5.21
CA VAL A 402 -26.35 -23.35 -6.12
C VAL A 402 -26.30 -24.45 -7.18
N GLY A 403 -25.74 -24.14 -8.35
CA GLY A 403 -25.52 -25.12 -9.41
C GLY A 403 -24.95 -24.51 -10.70
N PRO A 404 -24.48 -25.36 -11.64
CA PRO A 404 -23.70 -24.94 -12.80
C PRO A 404 -24.56 -24.49 -13.99
N GLU A 405 -25.85 -24.84 -14.00
CA GLU A 405 -26.83 -24.51 -15.04
C GLU A 405 -27.19 -23.01 -14.99
N GLU A 406 -27.74 -22.46 -16.08
CA GLU A 406 -28.27 -21.09 -16.04
C GLU A 406 -29.37 -20.96 -14.97
N ASN A 407 -29.29 -19.91 -14.15
CA ASN A 407 -30.25 -19.59 -13.08
C ASN A 407 -30.31 -20.60 -11.91
N ALA A 408 -29.42 -21.59 -11.84
CA ALA A 408 -29.41 -22.56 -10.73
C ALA A 408 -28.89 -21.97 -9.41
N THR A 409 -28.18 -20.84 -9.44
CA THR A 409 -27.55 -20.20 -8.28
C THR A 409 -28.28 -18.95 -7.80
N GLU A 410 -28.57 -18.91 -6.49
CA GLU A 410 -29.12 -17.75 -5.78
C GLU A 410 -28.01 -16.75 -5.43
N CYS A 411 -27.79 -15.78 -6.32
CA CYS A 411 -26.83 -14.69 -6.13
C CYS A 411 -27.52 -13.45 -5.54
N GLY A 412 -26.91 -12.83 -4.53
CA GLY A 412 -27.32 -11.52 -4.02
C GLY A 412 -26.86 -10.36 -4.91
N TRP A 413 -27.33 -9.14 -4.59
CA TRP A 413 -26.91 -7.91 -5.28
C TRP A 413 -25.39 -7.73 -5.28
N CYS A 414 -24.72 -8.05 -4.16
CA CYS A 414 -23.27 -7.93 -4.04
C CYS A 414 -22.49 -8.88 -4.96
N THR A 415 -22.92 -10.14 -5.10
CA THR A 415 -22.33 -11.11 -6.04
C THR A 415 -22.45 -10.64 -7.49
N LEU A 416 -23.65 -10.17 -7.89
CA LEU A 416 -23.90 -9.66 -9.24
C LEU A 416 -23.14 -8.36 -9.53
N ASN A 417 -23.08 -7.45 -8.56
CA ASN A 417 -22.31 -6.19 -8.63
C ASN A 417 -20.80 -6.47 -8.74
N TRP A 418 -20.26 -7.40 -7.95
CA TRP A 418 -18.86 -7.84 -8.08
C TRP A 418 -18.56 -8.42 -9.47
N LEU A 419 -19.40 -9.34 -9.98
CA LEU A 419 -19.24 -9.90 -11.33
C LEU A 419 -19.36 -8.84 -12.44
N ASP A 420 -20.30 -7.90 -12.33
CA ASP A 420 -20.49 -6.79 -13.29
C ASP A 420 -19.25 -5.88 -13.31
N ARG A 421 -18.64 -5.60 -12.15
CA ARG A 421 -17.36 -4.85 -12.07
C ARG A 421 -16.19 -5.62 -12.67
N LYS A 422 -16.02 -6.90 -12.31
CA LYS A 422 -14.98 -7.76 -12.92
C LYS A 422 -15.13 -7.76 -14.44
N MET A 423 -16.35 -7.89 -14.98
CA MET A 423 -16.56 -7.84 -16.44
C MET A 423 -16.20 -6.48 -17.06
N ARG A 424 -16.36 -5.37 -16.33
CA ARG A 424 -15.97 -4.02 -16.78
C ARG A 424 -14.49 -3.68 -16.57
N SER A 425 -13.71 -4.51 -15.88
CA SER A 425 -12.29 -4.26 -15.64
C SER A 425 -11.35 -4.85 -16.70
N PHE A 426 -11.87 -5.38 -17.81
CA PHE A 426 -11.04 -5.90 -18.90
C PHE A 426 -10.21 -4.80 -19.57
N GLU A 427 -8.91 -5.01 -19.62
CA GLU A 427 -7.93 -4.29 -20.43
C GLU A 427 -6.94 -5.32 -20.99
N PHE A 428 -6.54 -5.20 -22.25
CA PHE A 428 -5.77 -6.24 -22.95
C PHE A 428 -4.39 -6.44 -22.29
N GLY A 429 -4.02 -7.68 -22.00
CA GLY A 429 -2.76 -7.98 -21.29
C GLY A 429 -2.80 -7.71 -19.78
N GLN A 430 -3.72 -6.88 -19.28
CA GLN A 430 -3.79 -6.45 -17.88
C GLN A 430 -4.40 -7.50 -16.94
N ILE A 431 -5.17 -8.47 -17.45
CA ILE A 431 -5.68 -9.58 -16.64
C ILE A 431 -5.02 -10.90 -17.06
N LEU A 432 -4.27 -11.44 -16.12
CA LEU A 432 -3.64 -12.75 -16.20
C LEU A 432 -4.58 -13.81 -15.66
N ASP A 433 -4.52 -15.01 -16.25
CA ASP A 433 -5.10 -16.21 -15.67
C ASP A 433 -4.30 -16.64 -14.43
N PRO A 434 -4.93 -16.81 -13.25
CA PRO A 434 -4.21 -17.19 -12.03
C PRO A 434 -3.53 -18.57 -12.07
N ALA A 435 -3.92 -19.47 -12.99
CA ALA A 435 -3.38 -20.83 -13.06
C ALA A 435 -2.17 -20.95 -14.02
N THR A 436 -2.13 -20.15 -15.09
CA THR A 436 -1.06 -20.19 -16.11
C THR A 436 -0.13 -18.97 -16.09
N GLY A 437 -0.53 -17.86 -15.45
CA GLY A 437 0.20 -16.58 -15.50
C GLY A 437 0.10 -15.85 -16.85
N GLU A 438 -0.60 -16.42 -17.83
CA GLU A 438 -0.74 -15.86 -19.17
C GLU A 438 -1.89 -14.84 -19.26
N ALA A 439 -1.76 -13.86 -20.16
CA ALA A 439 -2.81 -12.88 -20.41
C ALA A 439 -4.04 -13.53 -21.05
N LEU A 440 -5.24 -13.27 -20.52
CA LEU A 440 -6.49 -13.78 -21.07
C LEU A 440 -6.89 -13.04 -22.37
N GLY A 441 -7.44 -13.78 -23.34
CA GLY A 441 -8.12 -13.18 -24.49
C GLY A 441 -9.47 -12.57 -24.12
N LEU A 442 -9.98 -11.60 -24.89
CA LEU A 442 -11.26 -10.93 -24.61
C LEU A 442 -12.44 -11.93 -24.57
N SER A 443 -12.48 -12.88 -25.49
CA SER A 443 -13.53 -13.92 -25.59
C SER A 443 -13.40 -14.95 -24.47
N GLU A 444 -12.18 -15.39 -24.18
CA GLU A 444 -11.87 -16.32 -23.10
C GLU A 444 -12.28 -15.73 -21.74
N PHE A 445 -11.89 -14.49 -21.49
CA PHE A 445 -12.26 -13.70 -20.32
C PHE A 445 -13.79 -13.52 -20.23
N ARG A 446 -14.42 -13.09 -21.32
CA ARG A 446 -15.88 -12.93 -21.42
C ARG A 446 -16.58 -14.23 -21.09
N ASP A 447 -16.12 -15.37 -21.61
CA ASP A 447 -16.73 -16.67 -21.36
C ASP A 447 -16.49 -17.19 -19.94
N LYS A 448 -15.31 -16.94 -19.34
CA LYS A 448 -15.03 -17.27 -17.93
C LYS A 448 -16.00 -16.54 -16.99
N LEU A 449 -16.22 -15.24 -17.21
CA LEU A 449 -17.19 -14.44 -16.44
C LEU A 449 -18.65 -14.73 -16.81
N ARG A 450 -18.97 -14.95 -18.09
CA ARG A 450 -20.32 -15.33 -18.54
C ARG A 450 -20.78 -16.63 -17.89
N LYS A 451 -19.89 -17.62 -17.75
CA LYS A 451 -20.15 -18.88 -17.03
C LYS A 451 -20.47 -18.67 -15.54
N ALA A 452 -19.91 -17.64 -14.91
CA ALA A 452 -20.25 -17.26 -13.54
C ALA A 452 -21.57 -16.45 -13.48
N ILE A 453 -21.71 -15.42 -14.31
CA ILE A 453 -22.87 -14.51 -14.34
C ILE A 453 -24.17 -15.27 -14.65
N LEU A 454 -24.17 -16.16 -15.65
CA LEU A 454 -25.41 -16.83 -16.06
C LEU A 454 -25.89 -17.91 -15.07
N ARG A 455 -25.04 -18.38 -14.14
CA ARG A 455 -25.49 -19.24 -13.02
C ARG A 455 -26.43 -18.49 -12.08
N CYS A 456 -26.23 -17.18 -11.92
CA CYS A 456 -27.10 -16.33 -11.11
C CYS A 456 -28.51 -16.21 -11.72
N ARG A 457 -29.54 -16.13 -10.87
CA ARG A 457 -30.95 -16.04 -11.32
C ARG A 457 -31.26 -14.82 -12.21
N HIS A 458 -32.29 -15.01 -13.02
CA HIS A 458 -32.33 -14.59 -14.42
C HIS A 458 -32.34 -13.09 -14.72
N ASN A 459 -33.09 -12.31 -13.96
CA ASN A 459 -33.52 -10.97 -14.41
C ASN A 459 -32.36 -9.98 -14.51
N ASP A 460 -31.43 -10.05 -13.57
CA ASP A 460 -30.32 -9.10 -13.47
C ASP A 460 -29.07 -9.60 -14.20
N ALA A 461 -28.82 -10.91 -14.20
CA ALA A 461 -27.65 -11.55 -14.82
C ALA A 461 -27.52 -11.28 -16.32
N ARG A 462 -28.58 -11.52 -17.12
CA ARG A 462 -28.55 -11.19 -18.56
C ARG A 462 -28.54 -9.68 -18.81
N GLY A 463 -29.07 -8.90 -17.87
CA GLY A 463 -28.99 -7.44 -17.87
C GLY A 463 -27.57 -6.89 -17.64
N VAL A 464 -26.72 -7.60 -16.88
CA VAL A 464 -25.28 -7.30 -16.74
C VAL A 464 -24.59 -7.48 -18.09
N MET A 465 -24.65 -8.70 -18.66
CA MET A 465 -24.00 -9.03 -19.93
C MET A 465 -24.33 -8.03 -21.03
N ALA A 466 -25.62 -7.76 -21.26
CA ALA A 466 -26.07 -6.85 -22.32
C ALA A 466 -25.64 -5.37 -22.12
N ARG A 467 -25.35 -4.93 -20.88
CA ARG A 467 -24.78 -3.59 -20.63
C ARG A 467 -23.29 -3.53 -20.95
N VAL A 468 -22.53 -4.59 -20.65
CA VAL A 468 -21.08 -4.61 -20.83
C VAL A 468 -20.71 -4.93 -22.28
N ASP A 469 -21.35 -5.93 -22.89
CA ASP A 469 -21.20 -6.24 -24.32
C ASP A 469 -21.46 -4.97 -25.17
N LYS A 470 -22.54 -4.21 -24.88
CA LYS A 470 -22.83 -2.93 -25.56
C LYS A 470 -21.78 -1.84 -25.32
N LYS A 471 -21.15 -1.78 -24.15
CA LYS A 471 -20.03 -0.85 -23.90
C LYS A 471 -18.78 -1.26 -24.68
N TRP A 472 -18.54 -2.56 -24.87
CA TRP A 472 -17.47 -3.07 -25.72
C TRP A 472 -17.76 -2.87 -27.22
N GLU A 473 -19.02 -2.90 -27.64
CA GLU A 473 -19.44 -2.46 -28.99
C GLU A 473 -19.20 -0.95 -29.20
N GLU A 474 -19.56 -0.10 -28.22
CA GLU A 474 -19.30 1.34 -28.26
C GLU A 474 -17.79 1.69 -28.25
N LEU A 475 -16.95 0.82 -27.67
CA LEU A 475 -15.49 0.89 -27.72
C LEU A 475 -14.87 0.30 -29.01
N GLY A 476 -15.65 -0.40 -29.84
CA GLY A 476 -15.13 -1.15 -31.00
C GLY A 476 -14.26 -2.35 -30.63
N TRP A 477 -14.41 -2.89 -29.41
CA TRP A 477 -13.76 -4.13 -28.97
C TRP A 477 -14.57 -5.36 -29.35
N TRP A 478 -15.91 -5.26 -29.31
CA TRP A 478 -16.85 -6.36 -29.55
C TRP A 478 -17.76 -6.09 -30.74
N CYS A 479 -17.98 -7.10 -31.57
CA CYS A 479 -18.69 -7.03 -32.84
C CYS A 479 -19.74 -8.16 -32.93
N GLY A 480 -20.83 -8.02 -32.17
CA GLY A 480 -21.95 -8.97 -32.15
C GLY A 480 -21.68 -10.20 -31.27
N ASP A 481 -21.17 -11.28 -31.84
CA ASP A 481 -20.92 -12.56 -31.15
C ASP A 481 -19.44 -12.85 -30.85
N LYS A 482 -18.54 -11.96 -31.30
CA LYS A 482 -17.08 -12.10 -31.24
C LYS A 482 -16.38 -10.72 -31.12
N PRO A 483 -15.06 -10.67 -30.86
CA PRO A 483 -14.28 -9.43 -30.94
C PRO A 483 -14.29 -8.79 -32.33
N CYS A 484 -14.08 -7.48 -32.39
CA CYS A 484 -13.85 -6.78 -33.66
C CYS A 484 -12.42 -6.96 -34.21
N ASN A 485 -11.44 -7.08 -33.30
CA ASN A 485 -10.00 -7.15 -33.59
C ASN A 485 -9.44 -8.54 -33.18
N LEU A 486 -8.12 -8.67 -33.09
CA LEU A 486 -7.47 -9.86 -32.52
C LEU A 486 -7.93 -10.08 -31.06
N ASP A 487 -8.41 -11.29 -30.76
CA ASP A 487 -8.98 -11.64 -29.45
C ASP A 487 -7.96 -11.60 -28.29
N LYS A 488 -6.76 -12.10 -28.58
CA LYS A 488 -5.56 -12.04 -27.74
C LYS A 488 -4.44 -11.52 -28.63
N PRO A 489 -4.05 -10.23 -28.52
CA PRO A 489 -2.83 -9.73 -29.14
C PRO A 489 -1.61 -10.51 -28.61
N GLU A 490 -0.65 -10.79 -29.48
CA GLU A 490 0.64 -11.33 -29.06
C GLU A 490 1.46 -10.20 -28.42
N PHE A 491 1.38 -10.11 -27.09
CA PHE A 491 2.21 -9.21 -26.29
C PHE A 491 3.58 -9.81 -26.05
N SER A 492 4.63 -9.04 -26.35
CA SER A 492 6.01 -9.41 -26.04
C SER A 492 6.23 -9.54 -24.52
N ASN A 493 7.33 -10.19 -24.12
CA ASN A 493 7.65 -10.35 -22.70
C ASN A 493 7.91 -8.98 -22.04
N GLU A 494 8.47 -8.02 -22.78
CA GLU A 494 8.63 -6.63 -22.35
C GLU A 494 7.26 -5.96 -22.14
N THR A 495 6.31 -6.11 -23.07
CA THR A 495 4.95 -5.57 -22.91
C THR A 495 4.23 -6.20 -21.70
N LYS A 496 4.35 -7.51 -21.49
CA LYS A 496 3.85 -8.17 -20.26
C LYS A 496 4.51 -7.61 -19.01
N ALA A 497 5.83 -7.42 -19.02
CA ALA A 497 6.58 -6.92 -17.88
C ALA A 497 6.28 -5.44 -17.58
N ILE A 498 5.97 -4.61 -18.57
CA ILE A 498 5.50 -3.23 -18.39
C ILE A 498 4.19 -3.20 -17.60
N LEU A 499 3.30 -4.17 -17.82
CA LEU A 499 2.04 -4.25 -17.10
C LEU A 499 2.20 -4.74 -15.66
N HIS A 500 3.01 -5.80 -15.46
CA HIS A 500 3.01 -6.61 -14.24
C HIS A 500 4.30 -6.58 -13.40
N GLY A 501 5.37 -5.95 -13.88
CA GLY A 501 6.74 -6.11 -13.36
C GLY A 501 7.49 -7.25 -14.07
N LEU A 502 8.82 -7.28 -13.91
CA LEU A 502 9.62 -8.40 -14.44
C LEU A 502 9.44 -9.63 -13.53
N PRO A 503 8.99 -10.79 -14.04
CA PRO A 503 9.03 -12.02 -13.28
C PRO A 503 10.50 -12.42 -13.05
N ARG A 504 10.79 -13.00 -11.88
CA ARG A 504 12.18 -13.31 -11.46
C ARG A 504 12.87 -14.29 -12.41
N GLU A 505 12.07 -15.10 -13.09
CA GLU A 505 12.43 -16.10 -14.08
C GLU A 505 12.92 -15.46 -15.40
N ALA A 506 12.45 -14.25 -15.75
CA ALA A 506 12.91 -13.54 -16.95
C ALA A 506 14.35 -13.00 -16.80
N LEU A 507 14.82 -12.84 -15.56
CA LEU A 507 16.18 -12.36 -15.25
C LEU A 507 17.19 -13.51 -15.02
N LEU A 508 16.85 -14.75 -15.38
CA LEU A 508 17.77 -15.89 -15.25
C LEU A 508 18.99 -15.76 -16.16
N GLU A 509 18.80 -15.39 -17.43
CA GLU A 509 19.91 -15.21 -18.38
C GLU A 509 20.86 -14.09 -17.92
N ASP A 510 20.34 -12.96 -17.45
CA ASP A 510 21.17 -11.87 -16.92
C ASP A 510 21.91 -12.26 -15.63
N ARG A 511 21.29 -13.07 -14.75
CA ARG A 511 21.94 -13.62 -13.55
C ARG A 511 23.08 -14.59 -13.92
N GLU A 512 22.90 -15.42 -14.94
CA GLU A 512 23.95 -16.29 -15.48
C GLU A 512 25.08 -15.49 -16.15
N ASN A 513 24.74 -14.45 -16.92
CA ASN A 513 25.71 -13.52 -17.50
C ASN A 513 26.53 -12.79 -16.42
N LEU A 514 25.91 -12.39 -15.30
CA LEU A 514 26.63 -11.77 -14.18
C LEU A 514 27.59 -12.74 -13.48
N GLU A 515 27.16 -13.98 -13.22
CA GLU A 515 28.04 -15.04 -12.68
C GLU A 515 29.14 -15.45 -13.67
N LYS A 516 28.93 -15.26 -14.98
CA LYS A 516 29.96 -15.42 -16.01
C LYS A 516 30.99 -14.29 -15.95
N LEU A 517 30.56 -13.01 -15.96
CA LEU A 517 31.45 -11.84 -15.83
C LEU A 517 32.32 -11.93 -14.56
N LYS A 518 31.75 -12.45 -13.46
CA LYS A 518 32.44 -12.71 -12.20
C LYS A 518 33.53 -13.78 -12.32
N LYS A 519 33.33 -14.83 -13.12
CA LYS A 519 34.34 -15.85 -13.43
C LYS A 519 35.40 -15.34 -14.41
N GLU A 520 35.03 -14.42 -15.29
CA GLU A 520 35.92 -13.77 -16.27
C GLU A 520 36.75 -12.62 -15.65
N GLY A 521 36.52 -12.29 -14.37
CA GLY A 521 37.32 -11.32 -13.62
C GLY A 521 36.92 -9.86 -13.81
N ALA A 522 35.66 -9.59 -14.17
CA ALA A 522 35.15 -8.23 -14.31
C ALA A 522 35.29 -7.40 -13.01
N PRO A 523 35.51 -6.08 -13.07
CA PRO A 523 35.76 -5.26 -11.88
C PRO A 523 34.64 -5.30 -10.84
N GLU A 524 34.99 -5.25 -9.55
CA GLU A 524 34.02 -5.33 -8.44
C GLU A 524 32.88 -4.29 -8.56
N VAL A 525 33.20 -3.06 -8.97
CA VAL A 525 32.19 -2.01 -9.21
C VAL A 525 31.18 -2.37 -10.31
N VAL A 526 31.61 -3.10 -11.34
CA VAL A 526 30.75 -3.60 -12.42
C VAL A 526 29.88 -4.75 -11.93
N LEU A 527 30.45 -5.69 -11.16
CA LEU A 527 29.69 -6.81 -10.59
C LEU A 527 28.63 -6.32 -9.59
N ARG A 528 29.00 -5.38 -8.71
CA ARG A 528 28.09 -4.74 -7.75
C ARG A 528 27.01 -3.93 -8.46
N ALA A 529 27.35 -3.16 -9.50
CA ALA A 529 26.38 -2.43 -10.31
C ALA A 529 25.42 -3.37 -11.05
N GLY A 530 25.92 -4.48 -11.62
CA GLY A 530 25.11 -5.52 -12.27
C GLY A 530 24.12 -6.17 -11.31
N GLN A 531 24.57 -6.59 -10.12
CA GLN A 531 23.69 -7.16 -9.09
C GLN A 531 22.62 -6.14 -8.66
N THR A 532 23.02 -4.89 -8.41
CA THR A 532 22.11 -3.80 -8.01
C THR A 532 21.07 -3.51 -9.10
N LEU A 533 21.45 -3.60 -10.37
CA LEU A 533 20.54 -3.45 -11.51
C LEU A 533 19.53 -4.61 -11.59
N LEU A 534 19.97 -5.86 -11.37
CA LEU A 534 19.08 -7.02 -11.42
C LEU A 534 18.06 -7.07 -10.29
N ASP A 535 18.50 -6.79 -9.06
CA ASP A 535 17.58 -6.78 -7.92
C ASP A 535 16.64 -5.56 -8.01
N GLY A 536 17.14 -4.39 -8.40
CA GLY A 536 16.30 -3.21 -8.66
C GLY A 536 15.27 -3.41 -9.79
N LEU A 537 15.61 -4.14 -10.85
CA LEU A 537 14.66 -4.52 -11.91
C LEU A 537 13.64 -5.58 -11.45
N THR A 538 14.00 -6.43 -10.48
CA THR A 538 13.08 -7.40 -9.87
C THR A 538 12.06 -6.70 -8.95
N ASP A 539 12.49 -5.66 -8.23
CA ASP A 539 11.66 -4.90 -7.27
C ASP A 539 10.79 -3.80 -7.93
N MET A 540 10.95 -3.52 -9.23
CA MET A 540 10.13 -2.53 -9.92
C MET A 540 8.68 -3.03 -10.16
N PRO A 541 7.65 -2.23 -9.86
CA PRO A 541 6.23 -2.62 -9.99
C PRO A 541 5.74 -2.77 -11.44
N CYS A 542 6.62 -2.50 -12.40
CA CYS A 542 6.42 -2.47 -13.85
C CYS A 542 7.80 -2.34 -14.48
N TYR A 543 8.04 -3.05 -15.58
CA TYR A 543 9.23 -2.82 -16.38
C TYR A 543 9.14 -1.43 -17.04
N VAL A 544 10.26 -0.71 -17.04
CA VAL A 544 10.37 0.60 -17.69
C VAL A 544 11.21 0.55 -18.97
N GLY A 545 11.87 -0.58 -19.24
CA GLY A 545 12.56 -0.80 -20.50
C GLY A 545 11.57 -0.98 -21.64
N PHE A 546 11.66 -0.12 -22.65
CA PHE A 546 10.97 -0.33 -23.93
C PHE A 546 11.89 0.07 -25.07
N ASP A 547 11.91 -0.74 -26.12
CA ASP A 547 12.53 -0.38 -27.39
C ASP A 547 11.54 0.45 -28.24
N PRO A 548 11.98 1.53 -28.93
CA PRO A 548 11.12 2.35 -29.78
C PRO A 548 10.35 1.62 -30.91
N VAL A 549 10.82 0.46 -31.40
CA VAL A 549 10.12 -0.35 -32.43
C VAL A 549 9.00 -1.16 -31.77
N MET A 550 9.30 -1.84 -30.65
CA MET A 550 8.29 -2.54 -29.85
C MET A 550 7.23 -1.57 -29.31
N ALA A 551 7.65 -0.40 -28.83
CA ALA A 551 6.75 0.64 -28.36
C ALA A 551 5.82 1.16 -29.47
N LYS A 552 6.32 1.36 -30.70
CA LYS A 552 5.49 1.70 -31.86
C LYS A 552 4.46 0.60 -32.18
N ARG A 553 4.82 -0.68 -32.00
CA ARG A 553 3.97 -1.84 -32.36
C ARG A 553 2.88 -2.14 -31.33
N GLU A 554 3.22 -2.14 -30.04
CA GLU A 554 2.37 -2.72 -28.97
C GLU A 554 1.93 -1.71 -27.91
N ILE A 555 2.87 -0.89 -27.41
CA ILE A 555 2.61 0.01 -26.28
C ILE A 555 1.81 1.24 -26.73
N ILE A 556 2.36 2.04 -27.64
CA ILE A 556 1.86 3.39 -27.97
C ILE A 556 0.41 3.40 -28.51
N PRO A 557 -0.04 2.42 -29.32
CA PRO A 557 -1.44 2.31 -29.73
C PRO A 557 -2.43 2.01 -28.58
N SER A 558 -1.93 1.62 -27.40
CA SER A 558 -2.72 1.06 -26.31
C SER A 558 -2.66 1.98 -25.07
N GLU A 559 -3.61 2.90 -24.92
CA GLU A 559 -3.56 3.93 -23.87
C GLU A 559 -3.40 3.37 -22.45
N HIS A 560 -3.95 2.19 -22.16
CA HIS A 560 -3.83 1.55 -20.85
C HIS A 560 -2.40 1.02 -20.58
N ILE A 561 -1.69 0.52 -21.59
CA ILE A 561 -0.29 0.09 -21.47
C ILE A 561 0.61 1.32 -21.29
N VAL A 562 0.40 2.37 -22.10
CA VAL A 562 1.06 3.67 -21.91
C VAL A 562 0.74 4.23 -20.52
N GLY A 563 -0.50 4.14 -20.05
CA GLY A 563 -0.94 4.66 -18.76
C GLY A 563 -0.37 3.91 -17.55
N ARG A 564 -0.15 2.59 -17.67
CA ARG A 564 0.60 1.81 -16.68
C ARG A 564 2.05 2.26 -16.64
N LEU A 565 2.74 2.24 -17.78
CA LEU A 565 4.14 2.69 -17.96
C LEU A 565 4.37 4.13 -17.45
N CYS A 566 3.45 5.04 -17.76
CA CYS A 566 3.49 6.46 -17.38
C CYS A 566 2.94 6.77 -15.98
N SER A 567 2.47 5.77 -15.24
CA SER A 567 1.92 5.99 -13.89
C SER A 567 2.96 6.56 -12.93
N ASP A 568 2.51 7.35 -11.95
CA ASP A 568 3.39 7.90 -10.92
C ASP A 568 4.17 6.80 -10.18
N GLN A 569 3.56 5.63 -9.97
CA GLN A 569 4.21 4.47 -9.36
C GLN A 569 5.42 3.99 -10.19
N CYS A 570 5.25 3.81 -11.50
CA CYS A 570 6.34 3.37 -12.39
C CYS A 570 7.46 4.41 -12.48
N ARG A 571 7.09 5.68 -12.65
CA ARG A 571 8.05 6.77 -12.81
C ARG A 571 8.80 7.09 -11.51
N ASN A 572 8.13 7.00 -10.35
CA ASN A 572 8.78 7.15 -9.04
C ASN A 572 9.70 5.96 -8.70
N ALA A 573 9.37 4.74 -9.12
CA ALA A 573 10.25 3.58 -8.93
C ALA A 573 11.58 3.75 -9.70
N LEU A 574 11.51 4.13 -10.98
CA LEU A 574 12.70 4.43 -11.79
C LEU A 574 13.49 5.63 -11.24
N ASP A 575 12.82 6.72 -10.84
CA ASP A 575 13.44 7.87 -10.18
C ASP A 575 14.26 7.45 -8.95
N ARG A 576 13.65 6.69 -8.02
CA ARG A 576 14.32 6.29 -6.79
C ARG A 576 15.46 5.32 -7.05
N PHE A 577 15.30 4.39 -7.99
CA PHE A 577 16.37 3.50 -8.44
C PHE A 577 17.59 4.30 -8.98
N ILE A 578 17.34 5.32 -9.80
CA ILE A 578 18.39 6.25 -10.27
C ILE A 578 18.95 7.10 -9.12
N GLN A 579 18.14 7.55 -8.17
CA GLN A 579 18.58 8.38 -7.05
C GLN A 579 19.43 7.59 -6.03
N GLN A 580 19.12 6.32 -5.79
CA GLN A 580 19.80 5.47 -4.80
C GLN A 580 21.07 4.81 -5.35
N HIS A 581 21.12 4.54 -6.66
CA HIS A 581 22.20 3.76 -7.27
C HIS A 581 22.88 4.45 -8.46
N GLY A 582 22.42 5.63 -8.86
CA GLY A 582 22.92 6.35 -10.02
C GLY A 582 24.38 6.81 -9.93
N ASP A 583 24.96 6.97 -8.73
CA ASP A 583 26.41 7.21 -8.59
C ASP A 583 27.21 5.94 -8.90
N LEU A 584 26.80 4.78 -8.38
CA LEU A 584 27.38 3.47 -8.69
C LEU A 584 27.26 3.15 -10.19
N PHE A 585 26.10 3.44 -10.80
CA PHE A 585 25.93 3.28 -12.25
C PHE A 585 26.79 4.27 -13.05
N ARG A 586 26.91 5.54 -12.64
CA ARG A 586 27.81 6.52 -13.28
C ARG A 586 29.29 6.21 -13.08
N GLU A 587 29.67 5.44 -12.07
CA GLU A 587 31.02 4.92 -11.89
C GLU A 587 31.28 3.72 -12.78
N ALA A 588 30.42 2.69 -12.74
CA ALA A 588 30.51 1.52 -13.61
C ALA A 588 30.41 1.88 -15.11
N ALA A 589 29.64 2.92 -15.46
CA ALA A 589 29.53 3.47 -16.81
C ALA A 589 30.87 4.01 -17.39
N ARG A 590 31.88 4.26 -16.54
CA ARG A 590 33.23 4.67 -16.98
C ARG A 590 34.04 3.52 -17.57
N ASN A 591 33.65 2.27 -17.32
CA ASN A 591 34.26 1.12 -17.96
C ASN A 591 33.86 1.10 -19.45
N ARG A 592 34.86 1.10 -20.35
CA ARG A 592 34.65 1.18 -21.80
C ARG A 592 33.93 -0.03 -22.40
N GLU A 593 34.00 -1.19 -21.75
CA GLU A 593 33.38 -2.44 -22.21
C GLU A 593 31.91 -2.51 -21.81
N TYR A 594 31.62 -2.35 -20.52
CA TYR A 594 30.27 -2.52 -19.96
C TYR A 594 29.45 -1.23 -19.90
N GLY A 595 30.04 -0.08 -20.23
CA GLY A 595 29.50 1.23 -19.83
C GLY A 595 28.11 1.58 -20.37
N ARG A 596 27.69 0.98 -21.50
CA ARG A 596 26.33 1.13 -22.04
C ARG A 596 25.25 0.55 -21.11
N MET A 597 25.53 -0.58 -20.46
CA MET A 597 24.57 -1.24 -19.56
C MET A 597 24.17 -0.33 -18.39
N PHE A 598 25.11 0.46 -17.87
CA PHE A 598 24.89 1.35 -16.72
C PHE A 598 24.48 2.79 -17.14
N ALA A 599 24.56 3.12 -18.42
CA ALA A 599 23.93 4.33 -18.97
C ALA A 599 22.42 4.16 -19.18
N TRP A 600 21.97 2.94 -19.49
CA TRP A 600 20.59 2.58 -19.83
C TRP A 600 19.50 3.16 -18.90
N PRO A 601 19.60 3.13 -17.54
CA PRO A 601 18.54 3.67 -16.68
C PRO A 601 18.28 5.16 -16.94
N PHE A 602 19.33 5.95 -17.19
CA PHE A 602 19.25 7.38 -17.47
C PHE A 602 18.71 7.70 -18.87
N GLU A 603 18.90 6.78 -19.82
CA GLU A 603 18.35 6.88 -21.17
C GLU A 603 16.86 6.53 -21.16
N VAL A 604 16.49 5.44 -20.49
CA VAL A 604 15.10 5.02 -20.28
C VAL A 604 14.28 6.10 -19.59
N ALA A 605 14.78 6.72 -18.51
CA ALA A 605 14.06 7.81 -17.84
C ALA A 605 13.73 8.98 -18.79
N LYS A 606 14.67 9.36 -19.67
CA LYS A 606 14.46 10.40 -20.68
C LYS A 606 13.49 9.98 -21.79
N GLN A 607 13.49 8.71 -22.18
CA GLN A 607 12.52 8.18 -23.15
C GLN A 607 11.11 8.13 -22.55
N LEU A 608 11.00 7.67 -21.30
CA LEU A 608 9.76 7.59 -20.55
C LEU A 608 9.11 8.97 -20.38
N ASP A 609 9.87 9.97 -19.94
CA ASP A 609 9.34 11.33 -19.81
C ASP A 609 8.92 11.95 -21.15
N ARG A 610 9.54 11.58 -22.29
CA ARG A 610 9.03 11.98 -23.61
C ARG A 610 7.69 11.31 -23.92
N VAL A 611 7.60 9.99 -23.78
CA VAL A 611 6.37 9.21 -24.03
C VAL A 611 5.20 9.73 -23.19
N CYS A 612 5.46 10.12 -21.93
CA CYS A 612 4.45 10.54 -20.97
C CYS A 612 4.11 12.03 -21.00
N LEU A 613 5.04 12.93 -21.35
CA LEU A 613 4.87 14.39 -21.18
C LEU A 613 4.98 15.21 -22.49
N SER A 614 5.56 14.68 -23.57
CA SER A 614 5.97 15.53 -24.70
C SER A 614 4.83 15.84 -25.67
N ALA A 615 4.18 16.99 -25.47
CA ALA A 615 3.21 17.55 -26.42
C ALA A 615 3.86 18.31 -27.61
N SER A 616 5.13 18.03 -27.88
CA SER A 616 5.96 18.43 -29.02
C SER A 616 7.24 17.57 -28.96
N PRO A 617 7.82 17.12 -30.10
CA PRO A 617 8.97 16.18 -30.10
C PRO A 617 10.24 16.64 -29.34
N GLY A 618 10.33 17.92 -28.97
CA GLY A 618 11.46 18.48 -28.21
C GLY A 618 11.11 19.11 -26.85
N ALA A 619 9.86 19.02 -26.37
CA ALA A 619 9.41 19.77 -25.18
C ALA A 619 9.17 18.87 -23.95
N ALA A 620 9.75 19.25 -22.82
CA ALA A 620 9.46 18.69 -21.50
C ALA A 620 8.51 19.60 -20.69
N LEU A 621 7.87 19.03 -19.66
CA LEU A 621 6.90 19.64 -18.72
C LEU A 621 5.54 20.05 -19.31
N GLN A 622 4.49 19.36 -18.86
CA GLN A 622 3.09 19.78 -18.61
C GLN A 622 2.40 18.62 -17.83
N PRO A 623 1.23 18.80 -17.18
CA PRO A 623 0.77 17.93 -16.08
C PRO A 623 0.07 16.62 -16.49
N SER A 624 -0.16 15.78 -15.47
CA SER A 624 -0.38 14.32 -15.51
C SER A 624 -1.75 13.80 -16.01
N GLU A 625 -2.45 14.50 -16.91
CA GLU A 625 -3.84 14.15 -17.26
C GLU A 625 -4.10 13.79 -18.74
N ASN A 626 -3.14 13.97 -19.67
CA ASN A 626 -3.30 13.54 -21.07
C ASN A 626 -2.02 12.89 -21.61
N LEU A 627 -2.05 11.58 -21.84
CA LEU A 627 -0.95 10.83 -22.45
C LEU A 627 -0.81 11.20 -23.92
N CYS A 628 0.36 11.68 -24.36
CA CYS A 628 0.56 12.13 -25.73
C CYS A 628 0.66 10.98 -26.75
N ALA A 629 1.28 9.85 -26.37
CA ALA A 629 1.59 8.75 -27.27
C ALA A 629 0.35 8.16 -28.00
N PRO A 630 -0.78 7.85 -27.32
CA PRO A 630 -1.99 7.36 -27.98
C PRO A 630 -2.58 8.33 -29.01
N GLY A 631 -2.38 9.64 -28.83
CA GLY A 631 -2.80 10.66 -29.80
C GLY A 631 -2.02 10.59 -31.11
N TYR A 632 -0.70 10.39 -31.06
CA TYR A 632 0.13 10.22 -32.26
C TYR A 632 -0.10 8.86 -32.93
N ALA A 633 -0.35 7.79 -32.15
CA ALA A 633 -0.82 6.51 -32.70
C ALA A 633 -2.15 6.66 -33.45
N ALA A 634 -3.10 7.44 -32.93
CA ALA A 634 -4.40 7.66 -33.55
C ALA A 634 -4.36 8.56 -34.81
N LEU A 635 -3.24 9.24 -35.07
CA LEU A 635 -2.91 9.85 -36.36
C LEU A 635 -2.24 8.87 -37.34
N GLY A 636 -1.88 7.66 -36.89
CA GLY A 636 -1.12 6.67 -37.67
C GLY A 636 0.41 6.85 -37.64
N TRP A 637 0.93 7.81 -36.86
CA TRP A 637 2.35 8.17 -36.81
C TRP A 637 2.92 8.17 -35.37
N PRO A 638 2.88 7.04 -34.65
CA PRO A 638 3.43 6.95 -33.29
C PRO A 638 4.93 7.30 -33.21
N GLU A 639 5.70 7.16 -34.29
CA GLU A 639 7.12 7.53 -34.37
C GLU A 639 7.41 9.02 -34.14
N TRP A 640 6.42 9.92 -34.30
CA TRP A 640 6.62 11.36 -34.10
C TRP A 640 7.03 11.70 -32.66
N ILE A 641 6.78 10.82 -31.68
CA ILE A 641 7.23 10.97 -30.29
C ILE A 641 8.74 10.71 -30.08
N PHE A 642 9.41 10.13 -31.08
CA PHE A 642 10.84 9.79 -31.07
C PHE A 642 11.70 10.65 -32.03
N ALA A 643 11.06 11.47 -32.86
CA ALA A 643 11.69 12.22 -33.96
C ALA A 643 12.90 13.06 -33.49
N GLY A 644 14.00 13.02 -34.25
CA GLY A 644 15.23 13.75 -33.94
C GLY A 644 16.02 13.26 -32.71
N THR A 645 15.72 12.08 -32.14
CA THR A 645 16.38 11.62 -30.89
C THR A 645 17.04 10.23 -30.94
N TYR A 646 16.74 9.40 -31.95
CA TYR A 646 17.40 8.12 -32.20
C TYR A 646 18.00 8.14 -33.61
N GLY A 647 19.22 7.62 -33.76
CA GLY A 647 19.91 7.53 -35.06
C GLY A 647 19.26 6.50 -35.99
N GLY A 648 18.19 6.92 -36.69
CA GLY A 648 17.35 6.06 -37.53
C GLY A 648 15.86 6.38 -37.48
N TYR A 649 15.42 7.24 -36.55
CA TYR A 649 14.06 7.79 -36.55
C TYR A 649 14.00 9.07 -37.38
N PRO A 650 12.85 9.39 -38.01
CA PRO A 650 12.75 10.49 -38.97
C PRO A 650 12.96 11.87 -38.31
N ASP A 651 13.24 12.85 -39.16
CA ASP A 651 13.19 14.27 -38.81
C ASP A 651 11.80 14.66 -38.26
N PRO A 652 11.70 15.76 -37.48
CA PRO A 652 10.41 16.29 -37.04
C PRO A 652 9.45 16.50 -38.22
N PRO A 653 8.17 16.10 -38.10
CA PRO A 653 7.24 16.11 -39.22
C PRO A 653 7.00 17.54 -39.75
N ILE A 654 7.14 17.71 -41.06
CA ILE A 654 6.91 19.00 -41.73
C ILE A 654 5.42 19.38 -41.68
N ARG A 655 5.11 20.68 -41.62
CA ARG A 655 3.73 21.17 -41.41
C ARG A 655 2.74 20.68 -42.49
N ALA A 656 3.19 20.50 -43.74
CA ALA A 656 2.37 19.93 -44.81
C ALA A 656 1.95 18.47 -44.53
N GLN A 657 2.85 17.65 -43.97
CA GLN A 657 2.54 16.27 -43.56
C GLN A 657 1.58 16.27 -42.37
N ILE A 658 1.76 17.19 -41.41
CA ILE A 658 0.83 17.34 -40.27
C ILE A 658 -0.58 17.69 -40.77
N LEU A 659 -0.71 18.58 -41.76
CA LEU A 659 -2.01 18.96 -42.34
C LEU A 659 -2.72 17.79 -43.01
N ASP A 660 -2.08 17.08 -43.94
CA ASP A 660 -2.67 15.93 -44.65
C ASP A 660 -3.19 14.87 -43.66
N VAL A 661 -2.32 14.45 -42.74
CA VAL A 661 -2.60 13.43 -41.73
C VAL A 661 -3.75 13.87 -40.82
N PHE A 662 -3.67 15.06 -40.22
CA PHE A 662 -4.69 15.52 -39.27
C PHE A 662 -6.04 15.77 -39.95
N SER A 663 -6.04 16.32 -41.17
CA SER A 663 -7.24 16.52 -41.98
C SER A 663 -7.96 15.19 -42.23
N LYS A 664 -7.23 14.18 -42.73
CA LYS A 664 -7.76 12.83 -42.97
C LYS A 664 -8.32 12.18 -41.71
N SER A 665 -7.56 12.15 -40.60
CA SER A 665 -8.00 11.49 -39.38
C SER A 665 -9.18 12.21 -38.70
N ILE A 666 -9.31 13.53 -38.84
CA ILE A 666 -10.50 14.28 -38.42
C ILE A 666 -11.72 13.94 -39.27
N ASP A 667 -11.56 13.70 -40.57
CA ASP A 667 -12.66 13.32 -41.47
C ASP A 667 -13.21 11.93 -41.13
N GLU A 668 -12.32 10.95 -40.93
CA GLU A 668 -12.66 9.61 -40.45
C GLU A 668 -13.36 9.66 -39.08
N LEU A 669 -12.84 10.48 -38.15
CA LEU A 669 -13.45 10.69 -36.83
C LEU A 669 -14.82 11.39 -36.92
N ALA A 670 -14.99 12.38 -37.78
CA ALA A 670 -16.25 13.09 -37.98
C ALA A 670 -17.33 12.16 -38.55
N ALA A 671 -16.95 11.30 -39.51
CA ALA A 671 -17.82 10.25 -40.03
C ALA A 671 -18.23 9.25 -38.94
N ARG A 672 -17.30 8.81 -38.07
CA ARG A 672 -17.60 7.93 -36.91
C ARG A 672 -18.54 8.60 -35.90
N LEU A 673 -18.25 9.83 -35.51
CA LEU A 673 -19.04 10.64 -34.55
C LEU A 673 -20.40 11.08 -35.11
N SER A 674 -20.68 10.93 -36.41
CA SER A 674 -22.03 11.14 -36.95
C SER A 674 -23.05 10.15 -36.35
N LYS A 675 -22.61 8.92 -36.06
CA LYS A 675 -23.44 7.80 -35.60
C LYS A 675 -23.58 7.72 -34.07
N HIS A 676 -22.60 8.22 -33.32
CA HIS A 676 -22.54 8.10 -31.86
C HIS A 676 -22.26 9.45 -31.19
N THR A 677 -23.04 9.79 -30.15
CA THR A 677 -22.75 10.94 -29.28
C THR A 677 -22.81 10.53 -27.81
N LEU A 678 -21.63 10.38 -27.20
CA LEU A 678 -21.44 9.93 -25.81
C LEU A 678 -21.71 11.05 -24.81
N ASN A 679 -23.00 11.32 -24.57
CA ASN A 679 -23.45 12.20 -23.48
C ASN A 679 -23.49 11.43 -22.15
N CYS A 680 -22.36 11.36 -21.45
CA CYS A 680 -22.29 10.74 -20.13
C CYS A 680 -23.15 11.49 -19.10
N ARG A 681 -23.87 10.74 -18.26
CA ARG A 681 -24.64 11.31 -17.14
C ARG A 681 -23.68 11.70 -16.01
N ARG A 682 -24.00 12.77 -15.27
CA ARG A 682 -23.22 13.20 -14.10
C ARG A 682 -23.21 12.07 -13.06
N GLY A 683 -22.01 11.56 -12.73
CA GLY A 683 -21.83 10.40 -11.83
C GLY A 683 -21.76 9.04 -12.53
N ASP A 684 -21.80 8.97 -13.87
CA ASP A 684 -21.49 7.77 -14.63
C ASP A 684 -19.98 7.69 -14.90
N PHE A 685 -19.23 7.22 -13.89
CA PHE A 685 -17.77 7.14 -13.92
C PHE A 685 -17.26 6.22 -15.04
N ASP A 686 -17.95 5.11 -15.32
CA ASP A 686 -17.60 4.23 -16.44
C ASP A 686 -17.70 4.96 -17.77
N CYS A 687 -18.80 5.68 -18.02
CA CYS A 687 -18.95 6.43 -19.25
C CYS A 687 -17.86 7.50 -19.37
N ALA A 688 -17.53 8.17 -18.26
CA ALA A 688 -16.41 9.12 -18.22
C ALA A 688 -15.07 8.45 -18.59
N ARG A 689 -14.77 7.26 -18.04
CA ARG A 689 -13.56 6.48 -18.35
C ARG A 689 -13.53 6.02 -19.81
N THR A 690 -14.60 5.38 -20.29
CA THR A 690 -14.78 4.96 -21.70
C THR A 690 -14.60 6.15 -22.64
N ARG A 691 -15.16 7.32 -22.30
CA ARG A 691 -15.04 8.53 -23.11
C ARG A 691 -13.63 9.11 -23.09
N ALA A 692 -12.96 9.16 -21.93
CA ALA A 692 -11.59 9.63 -21.81
C ALA A 692 -10.67 8.80 -22.72
N LYS A 693 -10.77 7.46 -22.65
CA LYS A 693 -10.07 6.53 -23.53
C LYS A 693 -10.31 6.82 -25.02
N ILE A 694 -11.58 6.93 -25.43
CA ILE A 694 -11.92 7.21 -26.83
C ILE A 694 -11.39 8.58 -27.29
N ILE A 695 -11.19 9.56 -26.39
CA ILE A 695 -10.57 10.85 -26.69
C ILE A 695 -9.03 10.74 -26.76
N ALA A 696 -8.40 10.02 -25.83
CA ALA A 696 -6.96 9.83 -25.80
C ALA A 696 -6.46 9.04 -27.04
N GLU A 697 -7.18 7.99 -27.42
CA GLU A 697 -6.97 7.17 -28.64
C GLU A 697 -7.62 7.84 -29.87
N SER A 698 -7.43 9.16 -30.04
CA SER A 698 -7.96 9.93 -31.18
C SER A 698 -7.13 11.17 -31.55
N PRO A 699 -7.32 11.73 -32.77
CA PRO A 699 -6.78 13.04 -33.16
C PRO A 699 -7.18 14.21 -32.24
N CYS A 700 -8.23 14.05 -31.42
CA CYS A 700 -8.67 15.05 -30.44
C CYS A 700 -7.93 14.98 -29.10
N ASN A 701 -6.97 14.04 -28.95
CA ASN A 701 -5.98 14.05 -27.88
C ASN A 701 -5.27 15.42 -27.83
N THR A 702 -5.05 15.95 -26.63
CA THR A 702 -4.48 17.29 -26.43
C THR A 702 -3.13 17.49 -27.12
N CYS A 703 -2.28 16.46 -27.19
CA CYS A 703 -0.96 16.54 -27.79
C CYS A 703 -1.00 16.45 -29.32
N ALA A 704 -1.87 15.60 -29.87
CA ALA A 704 -2.15 15.53 -31.31
C ALA A 704 -2.74 16.86 -31.82
N GLY A 705 -3.72 17.40 -31.10
CA GLY A 705 -4.29 18.72 -31.38
C GLY A 705 -3.24 19.84 -31.29
N LYS A 706 -2.40 19.87 -30.25
CA LYS A 706 -1.40 20.93 -30.05
C LYS A 706 -0.45 21.09 -31.23
N ILE A 707 -0.04 20.00 -31.89
CA ILE A 707 0.85 20.08 -33.07
C ILE A 707 0.17 20.76 -34.27
N PHE A 708 -1.15 20.68 -34.40
CA PHE A 708 -1.90 21.22 -35.56
C PHE A 708 -2.56 22.59 -35.32
N ILE A 709 -3.09 22.82 -34.11
CA ILE A 709 -3.86 24.03 -33.75
C ILE A 709 -3.26 24.82 -32.58
N GLY A 710 -2.14 24.38 -32.02
CA GLY A 710 -1.45 25.04 -30.90
C GLY A 710 -2.06 24.75 -29.52
N SER A 711 -1.38 25.24 -28.48
CA SER A 711 -1.84 25.23 -27.09
C SER A 711 -2.62 26.50 -26.74
N GLU A 712 -3.33 26.48 -25.60
CA GLU A 712 -3.90 27.70 -25.02
C GLU A 712 -2.81 28.77 -24.84
N GLY A 713 -3.14 30.03 -25.13
CA GLY A 713 -2.18 31.13 -25.22
C GLY A 713 -1.32 31.16 -26.50
N SER A 714 -1.20 30.06 -27.27
CA SER A 714 -0.38 29.99 -28.49
C SER A 714 -1.15 29.71 -29.78
N TRP A 715 -2.47 29.42 -29.74
CA TRP A 715 -3.28 29.03 -30.90
C TRP A 715 -3.04 29.90 -32.15
N LYS A 716 -3.13 31.23 -32.01
CA LYS A 716 -2.93 32.14 -33.14
C LYS A 716 -1.52 32.06 -33.71
N ALA A 717 -0.48 31.97 -32.87
CA ALA A 717 0.90 31.87 -33.35
C ALA A 717 1.10 30.57 -34.17
N THR A 718 0.52 29.45 -33.74
CA THR A 718 0.56 28.19 -34.51
C THR A 718 -0.25 28.30 -35.81
N THR A 719 -1.41 28.95 -35.82
CA THR A 719 -2.14 29.23 -37.06
C THR A 719 -1.37 30.17 -38.01
N ASP A 720 -0.77 31.25 -37.50
CA ASP A 720 0.07 32.16 -38.27
C ASP A 720 1.30 31.40 -38.84
N GLU A 721 1.91 30.47 -38.09
CA GLU A 721 2.98 29.60 -38.60
C GLU A 721 2.54 28.73 -39.79
N PHE A 722 1.37 28.10 -39.72
CA PHE A 722 0.83 27.28 -40.81
C PHE A 722 0.39 28.14 -42.02
N LEU A 723 -0.08 29.37 -41.80
CA LEU A 723 -0.48 30.31 -42.87
C LEU A 723 0.70 31.01 -43.57
N ASN A 724 1.84 31.14 -42.90
CA ASN A 724 3.08 31.69 -43.48
C ASN A 724 4.00 30.61 -44.08
N ASP A 725 3.68 29.33 -43.92
CA ASP A 725 4.43 28.22 -44.52
C ASP A 725 4.14 28.14 -46.03
N LYS A 726 5.19 28.12 -46.85
CA LYS A 726 5.07 28.21 -48.32
C LYS A 726 4.55 26.93 -48.95
N ASP A 727 4.75 25.80 -48.27
CA ASP A 727 4.35 24.48 -48.75
C ASP A 727 2.92 24.11 -48.29
N ILE A 728 2.15 25.10 -47.79
CA ILE A 728 0.79 24.91 -47.26
C ILE A 728 -0.24 25.76 -47.98
N ASN A 729 -1.35 25.11 -48.34
CA ASN A 729 -2.59 25.77 -48.73
C ASN A 729 -3.31 26.30 -47.48
N GLY A 730 -3.11 27.58 -47.15
CA GLY A 730 -3.72 28.21 -45.96
C GLY A 730 -5.25 28.10 -45.89
N THR A 731 -5.93 28.06 -47.04
CA THR A 731 -7.40 27.87 -47.11
C THR A 731 -7.81 26.49 -46.60
N GLU A 732 -7.05 25.47 -46.98
CA GLU A 732 -7.25 24.07 -46.59
C GLU A 732 -6.88 23.83 -45.12
N TYR A 733 -5.78 24.44 -44.65
CA TYR A 733 -5.45 24.49 -43.22
C TYR A 733 -6.61 25.07 -42.40
N VAL A 734 -7.14 26.24 -42.79
CA VAL A 734 -8.25 26.88 -42.06
C VAL A 734 -9.52 26.04 -42.09
N ALA A 735 -9.83 25.39 -43.22
CA ALA A 735 -10.97 24.47 -43.32
C ALA A 735 -10.81 23.24 -42.39
N ALA A 736 -9.64 22.60 -42.43
CA ALA A 736 -9.31 21.44 -41.59
C ALA A 736 -9.27 21.79 -40.10
N ALA A 737 -8.68 22.94 -39.72
CA ALA A 737 -8.65 23.44 -38.35
C ALA A 737 -10.06 23.75 -37.80
N LYS A 738 -10.91 24.45 -38.58
CA LYS A 738 -12.31 24.70 -38.21
C LYS A 738 -13.11 23.40 -38.04
N LYS A 739 -12.86 22.42 -38.92
CA LYS A 739 -13.50 21.09 -38.87
C LYS A 739 -13.03 20.29 -37.66
N GLY A 740 -11.72 20.25 -37.39
CA GLY A 740 -11.11 19.60 -36.23
C GLY A 740 -11.67 20.15 -34.92
N TRP A 741 -11.63 21.47 -34.73
CA TRP A 741 -12.24 22.12 -33.56
C TRP A 741 -13.72 21.74 -33.36
N ARG A 742 -14.53 21.71 -34.43
CA ARG A 742 -15.95 21.32 -34.38
C ARG A 742 -16.14 19.84 -34.03
N THR A 743 -15.37 18.95 -34.65
CA THR A 743 -15.38 17.50 -34.41
C THR A 743 -14.97 17.17 -32.98
N CYS A 744 -13.87 17.75 -32.50
CA CYS A 744 -13.40 17.54 -31.13
C CYS A 744 -14.35 18.14 -30.10
N ALA A 745 -14.88 19.36 -30.32
CA ALA A 745 -15.90 19.91 -29.41
C ALA A 745 -17.11 18.97 -29.28
N LYS A 746 -17.61 18.40 -30.39
CA LYS A 746 -18.68 17.40 -30.38
C LYS A 746 -18.29 16.14 -29.59
N MET A 747 -17.03 15.69 -29.68
CA MET A 747 -16.49 14.54 -28.97
C MET A 747 -16.44 14.76 -27.44
N HIS A 748 -15.91 15.92 -27.02
CA HIS A 748 -15.99 16.42 -25.64
C HIS A 748 -17.44 16.79 -25.21
N GLY A 749 -18.43 16.71 -26.12
CA GLY A 749 -19.86 16.96 -25.86
C GLY A 749 -20.21 18.44 -25.70
N LEU A 750 -19.25 19.32 -26.01
CA LEU A 750 -19.40 20.75 -25.99
C LEU A 750 -20.26 21.17 -27.19
N ARG A 751 -21.21 22.08 -26.95
CA ARG A 751 -22.06 22.67 -27.99
C ARG A 751 -21.89 24.18 -27.92
N PHE A 752 -21.52 24.79 -29.04
CA PHE A 752 -21.34 26.23 -29.17
C PHE A 752 -22.27 26.76 -30.27
N SER A 753 -22.82 27.96 -30.06
CA SER A 753 -23.57 28.69 -31.09
C SER A 753 -22.63 29.19 -32.18
N GLU A 754 -23.17 29.45 -33.39
CA GLU A 754 -22.37 30.00 -34.49
C GLU A 754 -21.72 31.36 -34.16
N ALA A 755 -22.38 32.19 -33.35
CA ALA A 755 -21.78 33.42 -32.83
C ALA A 755 -20.52 33.16 -31.99
N LYS A 756 -20.54 32.12 -31.14
CA LYS A 756 -19.37 31.72 -30.33
C LYS A 756 -18.28 31.08 -31.20
N TRP A 757 -18.64 30.27 -32.21
CA TRP A 757 -17.66 29.77 -33.18
C TRP A 757 -16.96 30.90 -33.91
N LYS A 758 -17.69 31.90 -34.42
CA LYS A 758 -17.10 33.07 -35.10
C LYS A 758 -16.20 33.91 -34.19
N GLY A 759 -16.51 34.01 -32.89
CA GLY A 759 -15.59 34.59 -31.90
C GLY A 759 -14.28 33.80 -31.80
N MET A 760 -14.39 32.49 -31.56
CA MET A 760 -13.26 31.57 -31.43
C MET A 760 -12.39 31.46 -32.69
N TRP A 761 -12.93 31.72 -33.89
CA TRP A 761 -12.11 31.78 -35.12
C TRP A 761 -11.22 33.03 -35.15
N ARG A 762 -11.77 34.22 -34.82
CA ARG A 762 -11.03 35.49 -34.76
C ARG A 762 -9.93 35.48 -33.70
N GLU A 763 -10.24 34.96 -32.52
CA GLU A 763 -9.30 34.78 -31.40
C GLU A 763 -8.09 33.90 -31.78
N ARG A 764 -8.21 33.09 -32.85
CA ARG A 764 -7.23 32.10 -33.28
C ARG A 764 -6.64 32.35 -34.66
N GLY A 765 -7.02 33.43 -35.35
CA GLY A 765 -6.57 33.75 -36.71
C GLY A 765 -7.15 32.83 -37.81
N LEU A 766 -8.22 32.09 -37.51
CA LEU A 766 -8.87 31.19 -38.48
C LEU A 766 -9.93 31.93 -39.34
N ASP A 767 -10.18 33.20 -39.09
CA ASP A 767 -11.15 34.05 -39.81
C ASP A 767 -10.60 34.69 -41.10
N VAL A 768 -9.33 34.45 -41.44
CA VAL A 768 -8.62 35.03 -42.61
C VAL A 768 -9.30 34.75 -43.97
N TYR A 769 -10.19 33.75 -44.04
CA TYR A 769 -10.96 33.36 -45.23
C TYR A 769 -12.47 33.15 -44.95
N ASP A 770 -13.07 33.85 -43.96
CA ASP A 770 -14.52 33.78 -43.61
C ASP A 770 -15.41 34.87 -44.27
#